data_AF-A0A835ZS03-F1
#
_entry.id   AF-A0A835ZS03-F1
#
_cell.length_a   1.000
_cell.length_b   1.000
_cell.length_c   1.000
_cell.angle_alpha   90.00
_cell.angle_beta   90.00
_cell.angle_gamma   90.00
#
_symmetry.space_group_name_H-M   'P 1'
#
loop_
_entity.id
_entity.type
_entity.pdbx_description
1 polymer ?
#
loop_
_entity_poly.entity_id
_entity_poly.type
_entity_poly.pdbx_seq_one_letter_code
_entity_poly.pdbx_strand_id
1 'polypeptide(L)'
;MSSRKGLNGACSVHEYSGAFEGQPARFKMTSVCGHVMTLDFLGKYNKWDRVDPAELFSQAPTEKKEANPKLSMVKFLQVEGRGCDCIVLWLDCDKEGENICFEVLDAVLPVMKQTHSGEQTVFRARFSSITDTDICAAMARLGEPDHNEALSVDARQELDLRIGCAFTRFQTKYFQGKYGNLDSSLISFGPCQTPTLGFCVERHDKIQSFKPETYWVLQAKVDVDKDRSLLLDWDRVRVFDREVAQMFLNMTRLEEEAQVEATSRKEKAKQRPLALNTVEMLRVASSALGMGPQHAMQTAERLYTQGYISYPRTETTHYPESFDLKGPLRQQANHPYWADTVKRLLAEGLNRPRKGHDAGDHPPITPMKSATEAELGGEAWRLYEYITRHFIATVSHDCKYLQSSVSFRIGPERFTCTGKTVISPGFTEIMPWQSVPLEESLPTCQKGDTLAVAEVKLLEKQTSPPDYLTEAELITLMEKHGIGTDASIPVHINNICQRNYVVVESGRRLKPTNLGIVLVHGYYKIDAELVLPTIRSAVEKQLNLIAQGRADFRQVLGHTLDVFKRKFHYFVDSIAGMDELMEVSFSPLAATGKPLSRCGKCHRFMKYIQAKPSRLHCSHCDETYTLPQNGTIKLYKELRCPLDDFELVLWSSGSRGKSYPLCPYCSNHPPFRDMKKGAGCNECTHPGCQHSLSMLGVGQCVECESGVLVLDPTSGPKWRVACNRCSVVAHCFENAHRVRVSAETCAACEAALLDVDFNKAKSPLPGNGTQHTGCVFCDPIFQELRKDQGPRQQLPGPSNALGMAEGAPRQSGQTAEETPGFLDALLRDFPAPLSPESPLPWKVPGPVLTLEEAEGELAELALGFLSSRSAPPSLAACLAHEAVSQLLRSDLSEFRKLPEQEEDGDRAEEKAPVILLDAAGLARSLFNHLWQACGQWQQQVPPAARAPQRQWLVSAHAIRNARRRMEDRHVCLPAFNLLFGLEDSVERAYFAVFDGHGGADAARYASVQVHAVAARRPELATDPAEALRAAFRCTDEMFLQKARRERLQSGTTGVCALIAGNTLHVAWLGDSQVLLVQQGQAVKLMEPHRPERQDEKDRIEALGGFVSHMDCWRVNGTLAVSRAIGDVFQKPYVSGEADAASWGLTGSEDYLLLACDGFFDVVPHQEVAGLVRSHLAGPRGSGLRVAEELVAAARERGSHDNITVVVVFLRDPQDLLEPEPDTPRSS
;
A
#
# COMPACT_ATOMS: atom_id res chain seq x y z
N MET A 1 51.30 10.12 -36.02
CA MET A 1 49.92 10.46 -35.61
C MET A 1 49.54 11.79 -36.25
N SER A 2 48.40 11.87 -36.92
CA SER A 2 47.85 13.09 -37.51
C SER A 2 46.54 13.43 -36.81
N SER A 3 46.30 14.70 -36.49
CA SER A 3 45.05 15.15 -35.85
C SER A 3 44.41 16.25 -36.69
N ARG A 4 43.11 16.15 -36.96
CA ARG A 4 42.34 17.17 -37.67
C ARG A 4 41.00 17.43 -36.99
N LYS A 5 40.40 18.59 -37.27
CA LYS A 5 39.03 18.88 -36.84
C LYS A 5 38.01 18.14 -37.71
N GLY A 6 36.96 17.63 -37.08
CA GLY A 6 35.80 17.03 -37.73
C GLY A 6 34.87 18.07 -38.35
N LEU A 7 33.90 17.62 -39.15
CA LEU A 7 32.99 18.52 -39.88
C LEU A 7 32.11 19.39 -38.97
N ASN A 8 31.89 18.97 -37.73
CA ASN A 8 31.06 19.67 -36.75
C ASN A 8 31.84 20.68 -35.89
N GLY A 9 33.16 20.78 -36.05
CA GLY A 9 34.05 21.68 -35.29
C GLY A 9 34.29 21.30 -33.82
N ALA A 10 33.34 20.62 -33.19
CA ALA A 10 33.45 20.13 -31.81
C ALA A 10 34.41 18.93 -31.72
N CYS A 11 34.14 17.87 -32.49
CA CYS A 11 34.90 16.63 -32.45
C CYS A 11 36.19 16.74 -33.29
N SER A 12 37.23 16.03 -32.86
CA SER A 12 38.49 15.89 -33.58
C SER A 12 38.67 14.44 -34.04
N VAL A 13 39.41 14.24 -35.13
CA VAL A 13 39.76 12.92 -35.65
C VAL A 13 41.28 12.73 -35.55
N HIS A 14 41.68 11.63 -34.92
CA HIS A 14 43.06 11.27 -34.64
C HIS A 14 43.43 9.98 -35.38
N GLU A 15 44.44 10.06 -36.25
CA GLU A 15 44.81 8.97 -37.14
C GLU A 15 46.25 8.51 -36.90
N TYR A 16 46.46 7.20 -36.83
CA TYR A 16 47.78 6.58 -36.66
C TYR A 16 47.81 5.16 -37.21
N SER A 17 49.00 4.64 -37.50
CA SER A 17 49.20 3.26 -37.95
C SER A 17 49.59 2.39 -36.75
N GLY A 18 49.10 1.15 -36.72
CA GLY A 18 49.44 0.18 -35.69
C GLY A 18 49.11 -1.24 -36.15
N ALA A 19 49.00 -2.17 -35.22
CA ALA A 19 48.53 -3.53 -35.48
C ALA A 19 47.16 -3.75 -34.82
N PHE A 20 46.24 -4.40 -35.54
CA PHE A 20 44.94 -4.86 -35.05
C PHE A 20 44.83 -6.35 -35.39
N GLU A 21 44.58 -7.20 -34.40
CA GLU A 21 44.54 -8.67 -34.57
C GLU A 21 45.74 -9.25 -35.33
N GLY A 22 46.93 -8.71 -35.07
CA GLY A 22 48.18 -9.15 -35.72
C GLY A 22 48.38 -8.65 -37.15
N GLN A 23 47.46 -7.85 -37.70
CA GLN A 23 47.55 -7.26 -39.04
C GLN A 23 47.87 -5.75 -38.98
N PRO A 24 48.64 -5.21 -39.95
CA PRO A 24 48.83 -3.76 -40.07
C PRO A 24 47.49 -3.04 -40.32
N ALA A 25 47.14 -2.10 -39.44
CA ALA A 25 45.88 -1.36 -39.52
C ALA A 25 46.12 0.16 -39.40
N ARG A 26 45.20 0.94 -39.99
CA ARG A 26 45.13 2.39 -39.78
C ARG A 26 44.01 2.69 -38.79
N PHE A 27 44.39 3.12 -37.60
CA PHE A 27 43.45 3.57 -36.58
C PHE A 27 42.96 4.98 -36.87
N LYS A 28 41.65 5.18 -36.64
CA LYS A 28 40.95 6.45 -36.79
C LYS A 28 40.06 6.65 -35.56
N MET A 29 40.61 7.33 -34.56
CA MET A 29 39.94 7.61 -33.30
C MET A 29 39.17 8.94 -33.37
N THR A 30 37.93 8.95 -32.91
CA THR A 30 37.08 10.13 -32.80
C THR A 30 36.09 9.94 -31.64
N SER A 31 35.28 10.95 -31.33
CA SER A 31 34.32 10.91 -30.22
C SER A 31 32.93 11.42 -30.61
N VAL A 32 31.95 11.11 -29.76
CA VAL A 32 30.65 11.80 -29.68
C VAL A 32 30.68 12.83 -28.54
N CYS A 33 29.55 13.47 -28.24
CA CYS A 33 29.43 14.46 -27.15
C CYS A 33 28.27 14.09 -26.21
N GLY A 34 28.41 12.98 -25.49
CA GLY A 34 27.32 12.34 -24.74
C GLY A 34 26.39 11.56 -25.68
N HIS A 35 25.12 11.41 -25.29
CA HIS A 35 24.11 10.80 -26.15
C HIS A 35 24.04 11.48 -27.52
N VAL A 36 24.05 10.66 -28.57
CA VAL A 36 23.80 11.07 -29.94
C VAL A 36 22.32 11.34 -30.11
N MET A 37 21.49 10.51 -29.46
CA MET A 37 20.04 10.55 -29.59
C MET A 37 19.33 10.96 -28.29
N THR A 38 18.08 11.36 -28.41
CA THR A 38 17.14 11.54 -27.31
C THR A 38 15.77 11.07 -27.78
N LEU A 39 15.07 10.33 -26.92
CA LEU A 39 13.75 9.82 -27.22
C LEU A 39 12.69 10.93 -27.10
N ASP A 40 11.82 11.04 -28.10
CA ASP A 40 10.73 12.01 -28.13
C ASP A 40 9.52 11.42 -28.86
N PHE A 41 8.33 12.03 -28.74
CA PHE A 41 7.17 11.57 -29.50
C PHE A 41 7.23 12.02 -30.97
N LEU A 42 6.52 11.29 -31.83
CA LEU A 42 6.47 11.58 -33.26
C LEU A 42 5.42 12.67 -33.59
N GLY A 43 5.83 13.65 -34.41
CA GLY A 43 4.92 14.59 -35.08
C GLY A 43 3.97 15.37 -34.15
N LYS A 44 2.67 15.10 -34.27
CA LYS A 44 1.61 15.86 -33.56
C LYS A 44 1.69 15.72 -32.04
N TYR A 45 2.23 14.61 -31.53
CA TYR A 45 2.30 14.29 -30.11
C TYR A 45 3.27 15.18 -29.32
N ASN A 46 4.06 16.03 -29.96
CA ASN A 46 4.92 17.01 -29.26
C ASN A 46 4.20 18.32 -28.91
N LYS A 47 3.01 18.55 -29.47
CA LYS A 47 2.21 19.75 -29.18
C LYS A 47 1.30 19.50 -27.98
N TRP A 48 1.53 20.23 -26.90
CA TRP A 48 0.87 20.05 -25.61
C TRP A 48 -0.65 20.26 -25.69
N ASP A 49 -1.11 21.20 -26.53
CA ASP A 49 -2.52 21.59 -26.60
C ASP A 49 -3.40 20.62 -27.40
N ARG A 50 -2.80 19.78 -28.26
CA ARG A 50 -3.50 19.09 -29.36
C ARG A 50 -3.71 17.59 -29.15
N VAL A 51 -3.24 17.03 -28.04
CA VAL A 51 -3.32 15.59 -27.78
C VAL A 51 -3.88 15.34 -26.40
N ASP A 52 -4.70 14.29 -26.27
CA ASP A 52 -5.10 13.78 -24.97
C ASP A 52 -3.85 13.16 -24.29
N PRO A 53 -3.47 13.61 -23.08
CA PRO A 53 -2.34 13.03 -22.37
C PRO A 53 -2.47 11.51 -22.12
N ALA A 54 -3.68 10.94 -22.09
CA ALA A 54 -3.89 9.51 -21.98
C ALA A 54 -3.37 8.72 -23.20
N GLU A 55 -3.37 9.32 -24.39
CA GLU A 55 -2.85 8.69 -25.62
C GLU A 55 -1.33 8.43 -25.55
N LEU A 56 -0.62 9.18 -24.69
CA LEU A 56 0.85 9.10 -24.59
C LEU A 56 1.35 7.78 -23.98
N PHE A 57 0.50 7.01 -23.31
CA PHE A 57 0.88 5.71 -22.75
C PHE A 57 1.04 4.62 -23.80
N SER A 58 0.10 4.50 -24.75
CA SER A 58 0.05 3.34 -25.66
C SER A 58 -0.09 3.71 -27.14
N GLN A 59 -0.71 4.86 -27.48
CA GLN A 59 -1.04 5.20 -28.87
C GLN A 59 0.03 6.06 -29.54
N ALA A 60 0.70 6.92 -28.77
CA ALA A 60 1.71 7.82 -29.30
C ALA A 60 3.02 7.05 -29.62
N PRO A 61 3.47 7.01 -30.89
CA PRO A 61 4.76 6.42 -31.22
C PRO A 61 5.90 7.32 -30.76
N THR A 62 6.99 6.70 -30.32
CA THR A 62 8.25 7.32 -29.90
C THR A 62 9.31 7.11 -30.97
N GLU A 63 10.22 8.08 -31.11
CA GLU A 63 11.33 8.06 -32.05
C GLU A 63 12.58 8.69 -31.42
N LYS A 64 13.75 8.11 -31.69
CA LYS A 64 15.05 8.69 -31.33
C LYS A 64 15.39 9.82 -32.30
N LYS A 65 15.62 11.02 -31.77
CA LYS A 65 16.05 12.21 -32.53
C LYS A 65 17.43 12.67 -32.06
N GLU A 66 18.19 13.35 -32.91
CA GLU A 66 19.49 13.89 -32.50
C GLU A 66 19.35 14.76 -31.24
N ALA A 67 20.08 14.43 -30.18
CA ALA A 67 20.05 15.14 -28.90
C ALA A 67 20.45 16.62 -29.04
N ASN A 68 21.42 16.88 -29.92
CA ASN A 68 21.82 18.23 -30.30
C ASN A 68 21.95 18.34 -31.83
N PRO A 69 20.88 18.73 -32.54
CA PRO A 69 20.87 18.81 -34.00
C PRO A 69 21.94 19.75 -34.59
N LYS A 70 22.43 20.72 -33.80
CA LYS A 70 23.48 21.65 -34.24
C LYS A 70 24.84 20.97 -34.42
N LEU A 71 25.08 19.85 -33.74
CA LEU A 71 26.31 19.08 -33.88
C LEU A 71 26.29 18.14 -35.09
N SER A 72 25.11 17.87 -35.67
CA SER A 72 24.93 16.95 -36.81
C SER A 72 25.71 15.64 -36.61
N MET A 73 25.53 15.04 -35.44
CA MET A 73 26.44 14.00 -34.93
C MET A 73 26.34 12.73 -35.77
N VAL A 74 25.13 12.35 -36.21
CA VAL A 74 24.91 11.18 -37.08
C VAL A 74 25.66 11.35 -38.40
N LYS A 75 25.55 12.52 -39.03
CA LYS A 75 26.26 12.84 -40.27
C LYS A 75 27.77 12.81 -40.08
N PHE A 76 28.28 13.31 -38.96
CA PHE A 76 29.70 13.25 -38.62
C PHE A 76 30.19 11.80 -38.53
N LEU A 77 29.49 10.95 -37.78
CA LEU A 77 29.82 9.53 -37.65
C LEU A 77 29.76 8.81 -38.99
N GLN A 78 28.74 9.07 -39.83
CA GLN A 78 28.63 8.49 -41.16
C GLN A 78 29.79 8.88 -42.09
N VAL A 79 30.21 10.15 -42.06
CA VAL A 79 31.34 10.62 -42.87
C VAL A 79 32.64 9.97 -42.42
N GLU A 80 32.86 9.86 -41.11
CA GLU A 80 34.12 9.33 -40.59
C GLU A 80 34.18 7.80 -40.58
N GLY A 81 33.04 7.11 -40.45
CA GLY A 81 32.92 5.66 -40.52
C GLY A 81 32.88 5.11 -41.95
N ARG A 82 32.57 5.93 -42.95
CA ARG A 82 32.57 5.50 -44.36
C ARG A 82 33.95 4.98 -44.76
N GLY A 83 33.96 3.73 -45.24
CA GLY A 83 35.18 3.08 -45.71
C GLY A 83 36.05 2.43 -44.63
N CYS A 84 35.62 2.47 -43.35
CA CYS A 84 36.23 1.69 -42.28
C CYS A 84 35.81 0.21 -42.36
N ASP A 85 36.75 -0.67 -42.02
CA ASP A 85 36.58 -2.12 -42.06
C ASP A 85 36.06 -2.68 -40.71
N CYS A 86 36.51 -2.11 -39.59
CA CYS A 86 36.07 -2.47 -38.23
C CYS A 86 35.76 -1.22 -37.39
N ILE A 87 34.96 -1.38 -36.33
CA ILE A 87 34.67 -0.36 -35.32
C ILE A 87 35.00 -0.90 -33.92
N VAL A 88 35.72 -0.10 -33.13
CA VAL A 88 36.00 -0.38 -31.72
C VAL A 88 35.38 0.72 -30.87
N LEU A 89 34.50 0.34 -29.95
CA LEU A 89 33.71 1.24 -29.11
C LEU A 89 34.46 1.55 -27.81
N TRP A 90 34.78 2.83 -27.62
CA TRP A 90 35.55 3.37 -26.48
C TRP A 90 34.72 4.34 -25.61
N LEU A 91 33.42 4.13 -25.57
CA LEU A 91 32.51 4.89 -24.70
C LEU A 91 32.75 4.52 -23.23
N ASP A 92 32.30 5.36 -22.30
CA ASP A 92 32.38 5.02 -20.88
C ASP A 92 31.64 3.70 -20.59
N CYS A 93 32.09 2.94 -19.58
CA CYS A 93 31.63 1.55 -19.39
C CYS A 93 30.50 1.42 -18.36
N ASP A 94 29.54 2.35 -18.37
CA ASP A 94 28.25 2.23 -17.69
C ASP A 94 27.12 1.89 -18.67
N LYS A 95 25.92 1.64 -18.13
CA LYS A 95 24.73 1.32 -18.94
C LYS A 95 24.40 2.42 -19.96
N GLU A 96 24.59 3.71 -19.60
CA GLU A 96 24.38 4.82 -20.53
C GLU A 96 25.40 4.78 -21.67
N GLY A 97 26.68 4.50 -21.39
CA GLY A 97 27.71 4.32 -22.40
C GLY A 97 27.47 3.12 -23.32
N GLU A 98 26.94 2.01 -22.80
CA GLU A 98 26.48 0.89 -23.63
C GLU A 98 25.29 1.28 -24.53
N ASN A 99 24.32 2.05 -24.02
CA ASN A 99 23.23 2.56 -24.86
C ASN A 99 23.75 3.43 -26.01
N ILE A 100 24.71 4.32 -25.74
CA ILE A 100 25.35 5.15 -26.76
C ILE A 100 26.16 4.30 -27.76
N CYS A 101 26.69 3.14 -27.36
CA CYS A 101 27.35 2.22 -28.30
C CYS A 101 26.40 1.87 -29.44
N PHE A 102 25.16 1.50 -29.13
CA PHE A 102 24.17 1.15 -30.15
C PHE A 102 23.68 2.35 -30.96
N GLU A 103 23.65 3.56 -30.40
CA GLU A 103 23.41 4.79 -31.17
C GLU A 103 24.53 5.05 -32.20
N VAL A 104 25.79 4.82 -31.82
CA VAL A 104 26.95 4.94 -32.73
C VAL A 104 26.91 3.86 -33.80
N LEU A 105 26.59 2.62 -33.42
CA LEU A 105 26.48 1.50 -34.35
C LEU A 105 25.38 1.73 -35.40
N ASP A 106 24.21 2.21 -34.99
CA ASP A 106 23.11 2.55 -35.90
C ASP A 106 23.54 3.57 -36.97
N ALA A 107 24.36 4.56 -36.59
CA ALA A 107 24.88 5.55 -37.53
C ALA A 107 26.01 5.02 -38.44
N VAL A 108 26.88 4.14 -37.94
CA VAL A 108 28.14 3.76 -38.60
C VAL A 108 28.02 2.46 -39.40
N LEU A 109 27.33 1.43 -38.90
CA LEU A 109 27.22 0.13 -39.56
C LEU A 109 26.73 0.22 -41.01
N PRO A 110 25.72 1.05 -41.37
CA PRO A 110 25.22 1.13 -42.74
C PRO A 110 26.23 1.69 -43.75
N VAL A 111 27.30 2.36 -43.30
CA VAL A 111 28.28 3.03 -44.16
C VAL A 111 29.67 2.39 -44.14
N MET A 112 29.88 1.39 -43.28
CA MET A 112 31.12 0.61 -43.24
C MET A 112 31.28 -0.24 -44.52
N LYS A 113 32.50 -0.70 -44.80
CA LYS A 113 32.72 -1.64 -45.90
C LYS A 113 32.03 -2.96 -45.62
N GLN A 114 31.39 -3.53 -46.63
CA GLN A 114 30.87 -4.89 -46.52
C GLN A 114 32.02 -5.89 -46.58
N THR A 115 32.25 -6.58 -45.46
CA THR A 115 33.20 -7.70 -45.36
C THR A 115 32.55 -9.02 -45.79
N HIS A 116 33.36 -10.05 -45.99
CA HIS A 116 32.85 -11.40 -46.29
C HIS A 116 32.02 -11.93 -45.12
N SER A 117 30.94 -12.67 -45.43
CA SER A 117 29.99 -13.18 -44.42
C SER A 117 30.70 -14.03 -43.36
N GLY A 118 30.76 -13.55 -42.11
CA GLY A 118 31.23 -14.31 -40.95
C GLY A 118 32.36 -13.69 -40.12
N GLU A 119 32.97 -12.58 -40.54
CA GLU A 119 34.03 -11.89 -39.76
C GLU A 119 33.45 -10.91 -38.72
N GLN A 120 33.99 -10.91 -37.51
CA GLN A 120 33.62 -9.96 -36.45
C GLN A 120 34.18 -8.56 -36.77
N THR A 121 33.29 -7.59 -36.95
CA THR A 121 33.67 -6.21 -37.32
C THR A 121 33.39 -5.18 -36.22
N VAL A 122 32.70 -5.58 -35.16
CA VAL A 122 32.31 -4.73 -34.03
C VAL A 122 32.95 -5.24 -32.76
N PHE A 123 33.62 -4.34 -32.05
CA PHE A 123 34.34 -4.62 -30.81
C PHE A 123 34.03 -3.56 -29.76
N ARG A 124 34.06 -3.96 -28.48
CA ARG A 124 33.85 -3.10 -27.32
C ARG A 124 35.07 -3.15 -26.40
N ALA A 125 35.70 -1.99 -26.18
CA ALA A 125 36.73 -1.85 -25.17
C ALA A 125 36.08 -1.59 -23.80
N ARG A 126 36.45 -2.38 -22.78
CA ARG A 126 36.01 -2.19 -21.38
C ARG A 126 37.20 -1.69 -20.55
N PHE A 127 37.03 -0.54 -19.90
CA PHE A 127 38.05 0.14 -19.10
C PHE A 127 37.40 0.91 -17.94
N SER A 128 38.17 1.22 -16.90
CA SER A 128 37.69 1.94 -15.71
C SER A 128 38.49 3.21 -15.40
N SER A 129 39.56 3.47 -16.15
CA SER A 129 40.41 4.64 -16.01
C SER A 129 41.09 5.01 -17.32
N ILE A 130 41.35 6.31 -17.53
CA ILE A 130 42.10 6.79 -18.69
C ILE A 130 43.59 6.81 -18.34
N THR A 131 44.18 5.61 -18.24
CA THR A 131 45.61 5.39 -17.96
C THR A 131 46.24 4.48 -19.02
N ASP A 132 47.55 4.59 -19.24
CA ASP A 132 48.28 3.74 -20.19
C ASP A 132 48.02 2.24 -19.94
N THR A 133 48.10 1.81 -18.68
CA THR A 133 47.89 0.41 -18.29
C THR A 133 46.51 -0.10 -18.67
N ASP A 134 45.46 0.64 -18.31
CA ASP A 134 44.07 0.18 -18.46
C ASP A 134 43.61 0.26 -19.91
N ILE A 135 43.96 1.33 -20.63
CA ILE A 135 43.63 1.49 -22.05
C ILE A 135 44.35 0.44 -22.92
N CYS A 136 45.65 0.18 -22.67
CA CYS A 136 46.36 -0.89 -23.39
C CYS A 136 45.79 -2.27 -23.07
N ALA A 137 45.41 -2.52 -21.81
CA ALA A 137 44.79 -3.79 -21.41
C ALA A 137 43.41 -4.00 -22.02
N ALA A 138 42.62 -2.93 -22.17
CA ALA A 138 41.32 -2.95 -22.84
C ALA A 138 41.47 -3.28 -24.33
N MET A 139 42.45 -2.67 -25.01
CA MET A 139 42.74 -2.97 -26.41
C MET A 139 43.19 -4.42 -26.64
N ALA A 140 43.88 -5.02 -25.66
CA ALA A 140 44.32 -6.42 -25.74
C ALA A 140 43.19 -7.43 -25.47
N ARG A 141 42.06 -7.00 -24.88
CA ARG A 141 40.95 -7.85 -24.45
C ARG A 141 39.61 -7.22 -24.84
N LEU A 142 39.42 -7.03 -26.14
CA LEU A 142 38.17 -6.50 -26.68
C LEU A 142 37.05 -7.53 -26.51
N GLY A 143 35.88 -7.05 -26.11
CA GLY A 143 34.64 -7.83 -26.03
C GLY A 143 33.61 -7.37 -27.04
N GLU A 144 32.34 -7.64 -26.74
CA GLU A 144 31.17 -7.21 -27.50
C GLU A 144 30.34 -6.20 -26.70
N PRO A 145 29.62 -5.27 -27.37
CA PRO A 145 28.71 -4.35 -26.68
C PRO A 145 27.48 -5.10 -26.13
N ASP A 146 27.01 -4.71 -24.94
CA ASP A 146 25.90 -5.40 -24.28
C ASP A 146 24.54 -4.80 -24.67
N HIS A 147 23.78 -5.53 -25.49
CA HIS A 147 22.48 -5.08 -25.96
C HIS A 147 21.40 -5.09 -24.86
N ASN A 148 21.51 -5.98 -23.87
CA ASN A 148 20.54 -6.04 -22.78
C ASN A 148 20.68 -4.84 -21.85
N GLU A 149 21.92 -4.44 -21.52
CA GLU A 149 22.19 -3.20 -20.78
C GLU A 149 21.63 -1.98 -21.54
N ALA A 150 21.86 -1.91 -22.86
CA ALA A 150 21.33 -0.83 -23.70
C ALA A 150 19.80 -0.78 -23.74
N LEU A 151 19.12 -1.93 -23.83
CA LEU A 151 17.65 -2.03 -23.78
C LEU A 151 17.08 -1.58 -22.44
N SER A 152 17.78 -1.82 -21.33
CA SER A 152 17.35 -1.34 -20.01
C SER A 152 17.30 0.20 -19.94
N VAL A 153 18.26 0.88 -20.58
CA VAL A 153 18.28 2.35 -20.68
C VAL A 153 17.16 2.85 -21.57
N ASP A 154 16.93 2.21 -22.72
CA ASP A 154 15.82 2.57 -23.61
C ASP A 154 14.46 2.42 -22.90
N ALA A 155 14.27 1.34 -22.13
CA ALA A 155 13.07 1.14 -21.32
C ALA A 155 12.89 2.26 -20.29
N ARG A 156 13.97 2.61 -19.56
CA ARG A 156 13.96 3.70 -18.59
C ARG A 156 13.58 5.04 -19.24
N GLN A 157 14.22 5.38 -20.36
CA GLN A 157 13.95 6.61 -21.11
C GLN A 157 12.49 6.68 -21.57
N GLU A 158 11.95 5.58 -22.09
CA GLU A 158 10.57 5.52 -22.58
C GLU A 158 9.54 5.62 -21.45
N LEU A 159 9.75 4.91 -20.35
CA LEU A 159 8.89 4.98 -19.16
C LEU A 159 8.86 6.40 -18.57
N ASP A 160 10.04 6.99 -18.35
CA ASP A 160 10.17 8.33 -17.78
C ASP A 160 9.53 9.39 -18.69
N LEU A 161 9.70 9.27 -20.02
CA LEU A 161 9.09 10.17 -21.01
C LEU A 161 7.56 10.05 -21.02
N ARG A 162 7.02 8.83 -21.16
CA ARG A 162 5.58 8.59 -21.29
C ARG A 162 4.84 8.99 -20.03
N ILE A 163 5.25 8.45 -18.89
CA ILE A 163 4.62 8.70 -17.59
C ILE A 163 4.79 10.18 -17.23
N GLY A 164 6.01 10.70 -17.34
CA GLY A 164 6.30 12.09 -17.00
C GLY A 164 5.48 13.08 -17.83
N CYS A 165 5.46 12.92 -19.16
CA CYS A 165 4.70 13.81 -20.04
C CYS A 165 3.19 13.70 -19.84
N ALA A 166 2.63 12.50 -19.65
CA ALA A 166 1.19 12.33 -19.48
C ALA A 166 0.68 13.08 -18.25
N PHE A 167 1.26 12.81 -17.07
CA PHE A 167 0.88 13.47 -15.82
C PHE A 167 1.21 14.97 -15.83
N THR A 168 2.36 15.36 -16.38
CA THR A 168 2.77 16.77 -16.45
C THR A 168 1.83 17.58 -17.33
N ARG A 169 1.61 17.15 -18.59
CA ARG A 169 0.81 17.92 -19.55
C ARG A 169 -0.64 18.03 -19.11
N PHE A 170 -1.20 16.98 -18.53
CA PHE A 170 -2.54 17.03 -17.94
C PHE A 170 -2.62 18.12 -16.87
N GLN A 171 -1.72 18.12 -15.88
CA GLN A 171 -1.76 19.09 -14.79
C GLN A 171 -1.47 20.51 -15.23
N THR A 172 -0.44 20.72 -16.06
CA THR A 172 -0.12 22.05 -16.60
C THR A 172 -1.35 22.62 -17.31
N LYS A 173 -2.02 21.85 -18.16
CA LYS A 173 -3.23 22.28 -18.88
C LYS A 173 -4.42 22.49 -17.94
N TYR A 174 -4.60 21.61 -16.95
CA TYR A 174 -5.70 21.69 -15.99
C TYR A 174 -5.61 22.93 -15.09
N PHE A 175 -4.40 23.29 -14.65
CA PHE A 175 -4.16 24.43 -13.77
C PHE A 175 -3.83 25.74 -14.51
N GLN A 176 -3.70 25.70 -15.84
CA GLN A 176 -3.32 26.86 -16.64
C GLN A 176 -4.31 28.01 -16.47
N GLY A 177 -3.83 29.15 -15.96
CA GLY A 177 -4.65 30.35 -15.74
C GLY A 177 -5.74 30.20 -14.68
N LYS A 178 -5.79 29.08 -13.93
CA LYS A 178 -6.82 28.81 -12.93
C LYS A 178 -6.60 29.60 -11.64
N TYR A 179 -5.34 29.81 -11.24
CA TYR A 179 -4.97 30.57 -10.04
C TYR A 179 -3.97 31.67 -10.38
N GLY A 180 -4.29 32.92 -10.03
CA GLY A 180 -3.52 34.10 -10.44
C GLY A 180 -2.07 34.15 -9.93
N ASN A 181 -1.75 33.43 -8.85
CA ASN A 181 -0.41 33.35 -8.28
C ASN A 181 0.31 32.02 -8.57
N LEU A 182 -0.27 31.16 -9.41
CA LEU A 182 0.33 29.88 -9.80
C LEU A 182 0.85 29.96 -11.22
N ASP A 183 2.17 29.85 -11.38
CA ASP A 183 2.73 29.53 -12.68
C ASP A 183 2.62 28.02 -12.94
N SER A 184 1.53 27.64 -13.61
CA SER A 184 1.26 26.24 -13.99
C SER A 184 2.37 25.59 -14.83
N SER A 185 3.24 26.38 -15.49
CA SER A 185 4.34 25.86 -16.30
C SER A 185 5.45 25.21 -15.45
N LEU A 186 5.48 25.49 -14.15
CA LEU A 186 6.40 24.89 -13.20
C LEU A 186 5.92 23.51 -12.70
N ILE A 187 4.64 23.15 -12.92
CA ILE A 187 4.09 21.86 -12.48
C ILE A 187 4.60 20.75 -13.39
N SER A 188 5.18 19.72 -12.79
CA SER A 188 5.67 18.53 -13.47
C SER A 188 5.60 17.32 -12.55
N PHE A 189 5.40 16.17 -13.17
CA PHE A 189 5.45 14.87 -12.54
C PHE A 189 6.56 14.05 -13.18
N GLY A 190 7.27 13.26 -12.37
CA GLY A 190 8.22 12.29 -12.85
C GLY A 190 8.27 11.09 -11.90
N PRO A 191 8.31 9.86 -12.43
CA PRO A 191 8.16 8.65 -11.64
C PRO A 191 9.25 8.46 -10.56
N CYS A 192 10.44 9.05 -10.74
CA CYS A 192 11.47 9.11 -9.70
C CYS A 192 11.56 10.46 -8.97
N GLN A 193 11.33 11.58 -9.67
CA GLN A 193 11.44 12.92 -9.05
C GLN A 193 10.38 13.14 -7.95
N THR A 194 9.17 12.59 -8.13
CA THR A 194 8.06 12.79 -7.20
C THR A 194 8.32 12.05 -5.88
N PRO A 195 8.77 10.77 -5.87
CA PRO A 195 9.22 10.13 -4.65
C PRO A 195 10.42 10.80 -3.97
N THR A 196 11.40 11.29 -4.74
CA THR A 196 12.51 12.06 -4.18
C THR A 196 12.03 13.32 -3.44
N LEU A 197 11.08 14.06 -4.02
CA LEU A 197 10.43 15.19 -3.34
C LEU A 197 9.59 14.74 -2.13
N GLY A 198 8.96 13.56 -2.23
CA GLY A 198 8.19 12.91 -1.17
C GLY A 198 8.96 12.81 0.14
N PHE A 199 10.23 12.38 0.10
CA PHE A 199 11.08 12.32 1.31
C PHE A 199 11.28 13.69 1.97
N CYS A 200 11.48 14.75 1.19
CA CYS A 200 11.65 16.10 1.71
C CYS A 200 10.37 16.61 2.38
N VAL A 201 9.21 16.35 1.77
CA VAL A 201 7.90 16.74 2.32
C VAL A 201 7.53 15.90 3.54
N GLU A 202 7.83 14.60 3.55
CA GLU A 202 7.64 13.75 4.72
C GLU A 202 8.43 14.26 5.93
N ARG A 203 9.70 14.69 5.71
CA ARG A 203 10.49 15.32 6.76
C ARG A 203 9.86 16.65 7.21
N HIS A 204 9.38 17.47 6.27
CA HIS A 204 8.67 18.71 6.61
C HIS A 204 7.45 18.44 7.50
N ASP A 205 6.61 17.46 7.16
CA ASP A 205 5.41 17.11 7.94
C ASP A 205 5.76 16.62 9.34
N LYS A 206 6.83 15.82 9.48
CA LYS A 206 7.37 15.41 10.79
C LYS A 206 7.83 16.60 11.63
N ILE A 207 8.41 17.62 11.01
CA ILE A 207 8.81 18.86 11.70
C ILE A 207 7.58 19.66 12.15
N GLN A 208 6.59 19.82 11.28
CA GLN A 208 5.38 20.61 11.57
C GLN A 208 4.51 19.96 12.66
N SER A 209 4.41 18.63 12.68
CA SER A 209 3.61 17.88 13.64
C SER A 209 4.32 17.58 14.96
N PHE A 210 5.62 17.88 15.06
CA PHE A 210 6.42 17.61 16.25
C PHE A 210 5.96 18.46 17.44
N LYS A 211 5.71 17.81 18.58
CA LYS A 211 5.39 18.47 19.85
C LYS A 211 6.57 18.30 20.81
N PRO A 212 7.31 19.38 21.14
CA PRO A 212 8.40 19.30 22.11
C PRO A 212 7.90 18.82 23.47
N GLU A 213 8.57 17.82 24.02
CA GLU A 213 8.35 17.34 25.38
C GLU A 213 9.50 17.81 26.28
N THR A 214 9.15 18.31 27.46
CA THR A 214 10.11 18.67 28.49
C THR A 214 10.66 17.40 29.13
N TYR A 215 11.97 17.35 29.31
CA TYR A 215 12.66 16.28 30.03
C TYR A 215 13.73 16.86 30.94
N TRP A 216 14.10 16.09 31.95
CA TRP A 216 15.11 16.46 32.93
C TRP A 216 16.29 15.49 32.88
N VAL A 217 17.49 16.05 33.02
CA VAL A 217 18.74 15.30 33.09
C VAL A 217 19.41 15.66 34.40
N LEU A 218 19.59 14.67 35.28
CA LEU A 218 20.40 14.84 36.47
C LEU A 218 21.87 14.88 36.06
N GLN A 219 22.62 15.85 36.56
CA GLN A 219 24.03 16.01 36.24
C GLN A 219 24.80 16.30 37.52
N ALA A 220 25.88 15.54 37.74
CA ALA A 220 26.75 15.69 38.89
C ALA A 220 28.16 16.10 38.45
N LYS A 221 28.86 16.85 39.29
CA LYS A 221 30.28 17.13 39.18
C LYS A 221 30.99 16.64 40.43
N VAL A 222 32.15 16.02 40.24
CA VAL A 222 33.01 15.54 41.33
C VAL A 222 34.39 16.16 41.22
N ASP A 223 34.97 16.54 42.35
CA ASP A 223 36.31 17.09 42.40
C ASP A 223 37.33 15.96 42.56
N VAL A 224 38.32 15.97 41.68
CA VAL A 224 39.40 14.98 41.66
C VAL A 224 40.60 15.50 42.46
N ASP A 225 40.94 16.77 42.23
CA ASP A 225 42.01 17.53 42.88
C ASP A 225 41.55 19.00 43.02
N LYS A 226 42.31 19.84 43.75
CA LYS A 226 41.93 21.24 44.08
C LYS A 226 41.57 22.14 42.88
N ASP A 227 41.98 21.79 41.66
CA ASP A 227 41.75 22.57 40.44
C ASP A 227 41.03 21.80 39.33
N ARG A 228 40.52 20.57 39.58
CA ARG A 228 39.96 19.70 38.53
C ARG A 228 38.65 19.02 38.92
N SER A 229 37.58 19.35 38.20
CA SER A 229 36.25 18.75 38.36
C SER A 229 35.85 17.91 37.16
N LEU A 230 35.29 16.73 37.38
CA LEU A 230 34.73 15.86 36.33
C LEU A 230 33.22 16.01 36.25
N LEU A 231 32.71 16.16 35.03
CA LEU A 231 31.29 16.08 34.74
C LEU A 231 30.88 14.61 34.60
N LEU A 232 29.82 14.21 35.30
CA LEU A 232 29.30 12.86 35.27
C LEU A 232 27.98 12.80 34.51
N ASP A 233 27.86 11.81 33.63
CA ASP A 233 26.66 11.50 32.87
C ASP A 233 25.78 10.52 33.64
N TRP A 234 24.51 10.85 33.82
CA TRP A 234 23.57 10.01 34.55
C TRP A 234 23.23 8.74 33.78
N ASP A 235 23.26 7.59 34.46
CA ASP A 235 23.07 6.27 33.84
C ASP A 235 21.66 6.10 33.24
N ARG A 236 20.65 6.75 33.83
CA ARG A 236 19.28 6.78 33.31
C ARG A 236 19.10 7.71 32.11
N VAL A 237 20.12 8.52 31.78
CA VAL A 237 20.16 9.52 30.72
C VAL A 237 19.18 10.68 30.90
N ARG A 238 17.87 10.43 30.97
CA ARG A 238 16.82 11.45 31.11
C ARG A 238 15.53 10.88 31.71
N VAL A 239 14.68 11.76 32.24
CA VAL A 239 13.30 11.45 32.65
C VAL A 239 12.33 12.51 32.13
N PHE A 240 11.08 12.13 31.83
CA PHE A 240 10.04 13.03 31.31
C PHE A 240 8.99 13.43 32.35
N ASP A 241 9.15 12.98 33.60
CA ASP A 241 8.25 13.32 34.70
C ASP A 241 8.98 14.24 35.69
N ARG A 242 8.34 15.38 36.00
CA ARG A 242 8.92 16.42 36.86
C ARG A 242 9.04 15.98 38.31
N GLU A 243 8.05 15.27 38.84
CA GLU A 243 8.04 14.84 40.25
C GLU A 243 9.09 13.76 40.48
N VAL A 244 9.21 12.83 39.54
CA VAL A 244 10.26 11.80 39.53
C VAL A 244 11.65 12.43 39.38
N ALA A 245 11.80 13.43 38.50
CA ALA A 245 13.06 14.16 38.36
C ALA A 245 13.47 14.88 39.65
N GLN A 246 12.50 15.52 40.32
CA GLN A 246 12.72 16.18 41.60
C GLN A 246 13.04 15.20 42.72
N MET A 247 12.40 14.02 42.73
CA MET A 247 12.71 12.93 43.64
C MET A 247 14.18 12.51 43.50
N PHE A 248 14.66 12.25 42.27
CA PHE A 248 16.06 11.90 42.04
C PHE A 248 17.02 12.99 42.51
N LEU A 249 16.74 14.27 42.20
CA LEU A 249 17.55 15.37 42.70
C LEU A 249 17.59 15.41 44.24
N ASN A 250 16.44 15.25 44.90
CA ASN A 250 16.36 15.30 46.37
C ASN A 250 17.15 14.16 47.03
N MET A 251 17.18 12.97 46.42
CA MET A 251 17.95 11.83 46.91
C MET A 251 19.46 11.98 46.71
N THR A 252 19.91 12.80 45.76
CA THR A 252 21.36 12.94 45.45
C THR A 252 21.97 14.26 45.90
N ARG A 253 21.17 15.32 46.13
CA ARG A 253 21.68 16.68 46.37
C ARG A 253 22.36 16.86 47.72
N LEU A 254 21.99 16.07 48.73
CA LEU A 254 22.57 16.13 50.08
C LEU A 254 23.79 15.22 50.25
N GLU A 255 24.12 14.42 49.23
CA GLU A 255 25.26 13.53 49.26
C GLU A 255 26.54 14.33 48.97
N GLU A 256 27.52 14.26 49.88
CA GLU A 256 28.80 14.97 49.76
C GLU A 256 29.88 14.11 49.08
N GLU A 257 29.63 12.81 48.93
CA GLU A 257 30.61 11.82 48.47
C GLU A 257 30.10 11.00 47.28
N ALA A 258 30.97 10.80 46.29
CA ALA A 258 30.75 9.93 45.15
C ALA A 258 31.71 8.73 45.23
N GLN A 259 31.17 7.53 45.32
CA GLN A 259 31.97 6.30 45.41
C GLN A 259 32.23 5.70 44.03
N VAL A 260 33.47 5.33 43.74
CA VAL A 260 33.84 4.61 42.52
C VAL A 260 33.42 3.14 42.63
N GLU A 261 32.37 2.73 41.91
CA GLU A 261 31.88 1.34 41.89
C GLU A 261 32.68 0.44 40.95
N ALA A 262 33.07 0.99 39.79
CA ALA A 262 33.78 0.24 38.75
C ALA A 262 34.65 1.14 37.90
N THR A 263 35.79 0.61 37.47
CA THR A 263 36.65 1.22 36.46
C THR A 263 36.88 0.19 35.35
N SER A 264 36.82 0.65 34.11
CA SER A 264 37.11 -0.20 32.95
C SER A 264 37.97 0.54 31.95
N ARG A 265 38.95 -0.17 31.40
CA ARG A 265 39.79 0.30 30.29
C ARG A 265 39.75 -0.76 29.21
N LYS A 266 39.26 -0.40 28.03
CA LYS A 266 39.14 -1.30 26.88
C LYS A 266 39.81 -0.66 25.68
N GLU A 267 40.77 -1.36 25.08
CA GLU A 267 41.29 -0.97 23.77
C GLU A 267 40.19 -1.17 22.73
N LYS A 268 39.91 -0.14 21.95
CA LYS A 268 38.96 -0.16 20.85
C LYS A 268 39.61 0.40 19.59
N ALA A 269 39.08 0.01 18.44
CA ALA A 269 39.52 0.50 17.15
C ALA A 269 38.39 1.29 16.47
N LYS A 270 38.69 2.49 16.00
CA LYS A 270 37.86 3.21 15.03
C LYS A 270 38.32 2.75 13.65
N GLN A 271 37.45 2.02 12.97
CA GLN A 271 37.77 1.41 11.69
C GLN A 271 37.97 2.48 10.62
N ARG A 272 38.96 2.26 9.75
CA ARG A 272 39.16 3.03 8.53
C ARG A 272 37.95 2.91 7.59
N PRO A 273 37.76 3.86 6.65
CA PRO A 273 36.61 3.84 5.76
C PRO A 273 36.64 2.64 4.81
N LEU A 274 35.46 2.29 4.28
CA LEU A 274 35.35 1.44 3.10
C LEU A 274 35.89 2.17 1.86
N ALA A 275 36.17 1.43 0.79
CA ALA A 275 36.56 2.04 -0.47
C ALA A 275 35.43 2.96 -0.99
N LEU A 276 35.81 4.03 -1.67
CA LEU A 276 34.88 5.10 -2.04
C LEU A 276 34.02 4.69 -3.23
N ASN A 277 32.70 4.75 -3.07
CA ASN A 277 31.74 4.63 -4.17
C ASN A 277 31.12 6.00 -4.49
N THR A 278 30.23 6.03 -5.50
CA THR A 278 29.56 7.27 -5.92
C THR A 278 28.72 7.90 -4.80
N VAL A 279 27.95 7.09 -4.08
CA VAL A 279 27.03 7.59 -3.04
C VAL A 279 27.80 8.31 -1.93
N GLU A 280 28.85 7.70 -1.40
CA GLU A 280 29.64 8.32 -0.33
C GLU A 280 30.43 9.53 -0.83
N MET A 281 30.90 9.52 -2.08
CA MET A 281 31.51 10.69 -2.71
C MET A 281 30.52 11.87 -2.75
N LEU A 282 29.30 11.65 -3.23
CA LEU A 282 28.28 12.71 -3.34
C LEU A 282 27.85 13.23 -1.96
N ARG A 283 27.70 12.34 -0.97
CA ARG A 283 27.36 12.72 0.40
C ARG A 283 28.40 13.65 1.01
N VAL A 284 29.69 13.28 0.93
CA VAL A 284 30.76 14.08 1.52
C VAL A 284 31.02 15.35 0.72
N ALA A 285 30.89 15.31 -0.61
CA ALA A 285 30.96 16.50 -1.43
C ALA A 285 29.90 17.53 -1.02
N SER A 286 28.67 17.09 -0.69
CA SER A 286 27.64 17.97 -0.17
C SER A 286 27.93 18.46 1.26
N SER A 287 28.10 17.53 2.20
CA SER A 287 28.17 17.87 3.63
C SER A 287 29.46 18.59 4.03
N ALA A 288 30.59 18.21 3.43
CA ALA A 288 31.91 18.74 3.78
C ALA A 288 32.44 19.76 2.77
N LEU A 289 32.18 19.55 1.47
CA LEU A 289 32.70 20.43 0.42
C LEU A 289 31.68 21.48 -0.07
N GLY A 290 30.42 21.39 0.35
CA GLY A 290 29.39 22.35 -0.04
C GLY A 290 28.95 22.25 -1.51
N MET A 291 29.29 21.15 -2.20
CA MET A 291 28.97 20.93 -3.61
C MET A 291 27.62 20.19 -3.75
N GLY A 292 26.72 20.71 -4.58
CA GLY A 292 25.50 19.98 -4.91
C GLY A 292 25.81 18.67 -5.65
N PRO A 293 24.96 17.61 -5.56
CA PRO A 293 25.28 16.29 -6.11
C PRO A 293 25.60 16.29 -7.62
N GLN A 294 24.83 17.02 -8.41
CA GLN A 294 25.07 17.14 -9.86
C GLN A 294 26.41 17.81 -10.18
N HIS A 295 26.76 18.85 -9.41
CA HIS A 295 28.02 19.57 -9.58
C HIS A 295 29.24 18.73 -9.17
N ALA A 296 29.10 17.95 -8.09
CA ALA A 296 30.10 16.99 -7.67
C ALA A 296 30.33 15.92 -8.74
N MET A 297 29.27 15.35 -9.32
CA MET A 297 29.36 14.35 -10.39
C MET A 297 30.06 14.91 -11.64
N GLN A 298 29.65 16.10 -12.12
CA GLN A 298 30.30 16.75 -13.27
C GLN A 298 31.78 17.06 -13.03
N THR A 299 32.13 17.43 -11.80
CA THR A 299 33.52 17.67 -11.41
C THR A 299 34.32 16.36 -11.39
N ALA A 300 33.74 15.28 -10.85
CA ALA A 300 34.36 13.96 -10.83
C ALA A 300 34.55 13.40 -12.26
N GLU A 301 33.55 13.52 -13.13
CA GLU A 301 33.64 13.14 -14.55
C GLU A 301 34.76 13.90 -15.26
N ARG A 302 34.90 15.20 -14.99
CA ARG A 302 36.03 15.99 -15.54
C ARG A 302 37.38 15.48 -15.05
N LEU A 303 37.51 15.12 -13.77
CA LEU A 303 38.74 14.53 -13.21
C LEU A 303 39.06 13.17 -13.87
N TYR A 304 38.04 12.34 -14.09
CA TYR A 304 38.17 11.07 -14.80
C TYR A 304 38.62 11.26 -16.26
N THR A 305 37.97 12.17 -17.00
CA THR A 305 38.33 12.49 -18.40
C THR A 305 39.77 12.99 -18.54
N GLN A 306 40.31 13.64 -17.50
CA GLN A 306 41.70 14.10 -17.43
C GLN A 306 42.68 13.03 -16.92
N GLY A 307 42.19 11.84 -16.56
CA GLY A 307 42.97 10.70 -16.07
C GLY A 307 43.39 10.79 -14.60
N TYR A 308 42.81 11.72 -13.81
CA TYR A 308 43.17 11.90 -12.40
C TYR A 308 42.52 10.87 -11.47
N ILE A 309 41.33 10.38 -11.80
CA ILE A 309 40.60 9.38 -11.00
C ILE A 309 40.05 8.25 -11.89
N SER A 310 39.70 7.12 -11.27
CA SER A 310 38.90 6.08 -11.92
C SER A 310 37.45 6.54 -12.13
N TYR A 311 36.69 5.78 -12.89
CA TYR A 311 35.33 6.14 -13.28
C TYR A 311 34.43 6.42 -12.05
N PRO A 312 33.80 7.61 -11.96
CA PRO A 312 33.18 8.06 -10.71
C PRO A 312 31.73 7.60 -10.52
N ARG A 313 31.20 6.77 -11.43
CA ARG A 313 29.87 6.16 -11.37
C ARG A 313 30.03 4.67 -11.10
N THR A 314 30.10 4.32 -9.81
CA THR A 314 30.26 2.96 -9.34
C THR A 314 29.58 2.76 -7.99
N GLU A 315 28.96 1.61 -7.82
CA GLU A 315 28.38 1.15 -6.56
C GLU A 315 29.39 0.33 -5.72
N THR A 316 30.48 -0.12 -6.36
CA THR A 316 31.51 -0.97 -5.76
C THR A 316 32.30 -0.25 -4.67
N THR A 317 32.42 -0.92 -3.52
CA THR A 317 33.21 -0.51 -2.34
C THR A 317 34.32 -1.52 -2.01
N HIS A 318 34.61 -2.44 -2.94
CA HIS A 318 35.64 -3.47 -2.82
C HIS A 318 36.69 -3.32 -3.92
N TYR A 319 37.96 -3.28 -3.56
CA TYR A 319 39.05 -3.35 -4.54
C TYR A 319 39.17 -4.78 -5.07
N PRO A 320 39.21 -4.99 -6.40
CA PRO A 320 39.40 -6.34 -6.93
C PRO A 320 40.81 -6.84 -6.61
N GLU A 321 40.95 -8.15 -6.40
CA GLU A 321 42.23 -8.77 -6.01
C GLU A 321 43.36 -8.54 -7.04
N SER A 322 43.00 -8.30 -8.30
CA SER A 322 43.93 -7.96 -9.39
C SER A 322 44.39 -6.50 -9.39
N PHE A 323 43.81 -5.62 -8.56
CA PHE A 323 44.12 -4.18 -8.55
C PHE A 323 45.47 -3.90 -7.87
N ASP A 324 46.39 -3.22 -8.57
CA ASP A 324 47.65 -2.78 -7.97
C ASP A 324 47.41 -1.55 -7.07
N LEU A 325 47.21 -1.77 -5.77
CA LEU A 325 47.07 -0.69 -4.78
C LEU A 325 48.36 0.13 -4.59
N LYS A 326 49.54 -0.48 -4.83
CA LYS A 326 50.83 0.20 -4.60
C LYS A 326 51.12 1.21 -5.69
N GLY A 327 50.71 0.97 -6.93
CA GLY A 327 50.88 1.88 -8.06
C GLY A 327 50.31 3.28 -7.80
N PRO A 328 48.98 3.42 -7.63
CA PRO A 328 48.32 4.67 -7.25
C PRO A 328 48.91 5.31 -6.00
N LEU A 329 49.20 4.52 -4.95
CA LEU A 329 49.77 5.06 -3.71
C LEU A 329 51.15 5.70 -3.94
N ARG A 330 52.03 5.08 -4.74
CA ARG A 330 53.36 5.64 -5.07
C ARG A 330 53.27 6.98 -5.78
N GLN A 331 52.30 7.18 -6.65
CA GLN A 331 52.13 8.46 -7.35
C GLN A 331 51.87 9.62 -6.37
N GLN A 332 51.25 9.33 -5.22
CA GLN A 332 50.92 10.33 -4.20
C GLN A 332 52.10 10.64 -3.24
N ALA A 333 53.23 9.94 -3.35
CA ALA A 333 54.35 10.03 -2.40
C ALA A 333 55.12 11.37 -2.41
N ASN A 334 54.88 12.22 -3.42
CA ASN A 334 55.59 13.49 -3.58
C ASN A 334 54.73 14.73 -3.25
N HIS A 335 53.44 14.56 -2.94
CA HIS A 335 52.58 15.70 -2.65
C HIS A 335 52.80 16.24 -1.23
N PRO A 336 53.01 17.56 -1.02
CA PRO A 336 53.40 18.10 0.29
C PRO A 336 52.46 17.76 1.46
N TYR A 337 51.16 17.59 1.20
CA TYR A 337 50.17 17.37 2.25
C TYR A 337 50.18 15.96 2.86
N TRP A 338 50.71 14.97 2.14
CA TRP A 338 50.63 13.56 2.55
C TRP A 338 51.85 12.72 2.16
N ALA A 339 52.90 13.33 1.61
CA ALA A 339 54.13 12.65 1.20
C ALA A 339 54.73 11.80 2.33
N ASP A 340 54.83 12.34 3.54
CA ASP A 340 55.45 11.65 4.67
C ASP A 340 54.65 10.43 5.11
N THR A 341 53.32 10.56 5.21
CA THR A 341 52.42 9.45 5.54
C THR A 341 52.48 8.36 4.47
N VAL A 342 52.46 8.72 3.19
CA VAL A 342 52.53 7.77 2.08
C VAL A 342 53.88 7.05 2.03
N LYS A 343 55.00 7.77 2.19
CA LYS A 343 56.34 7.16 2.23
C LYS A 343 56.47 6.17 3.39
N ARG A 344 55.93 6.52 4.56
CA ARG A 344 55.91 5.64 5.74
C ARG A 344 55.11 4.37 5.46
N LEU A 345 53.91 4.50 4.89
CA LEU A 345 53.04 3.37 4.57
C LEU A 345 53.64 2.44 3.50
N LEU A 346 54.38 2.98 2.54
CA LEU A 346 55.11 2.20 1.54
C LEU A 346 56.30 1.42 2.14
N ALA A 347 56.92 1.95 3.20
CA ALA A 347 58.04 1.32 3.90
C ALA A 347 57.59 0.25 4.91
N GLU A 348 56.56 0.54 5.71
CA GLU A 348 55.99 -0.37 6.72
C GLU A 348 55.18 -1.52 6.09
N GLY A 349 54.65 -1.28 4.88
CA GLY A 349 53.76 -2.20 4.19
C GLY A 349 52.30 -1.77 4.31
N LEU A 350 51.57 -1.83 3.20
CA LEU A 350 50.16 -1.42 3.16
C LEU A 350 49.32 -2.37 4.00
N ASN A 351 48.33 -1.82 4.71
CA ASN A 351 47.29 -2.62 5.29
C ASN A 351 46.34 -3.11 4.19
N ARG A 352 45.77 -4.30 4.34
CA ARG A 352 44.74 -4.77 3.39
C ARG A 352 43.53 -3.87 3.50
N PRO A 353 42.96 -3.35 2.39
CA PRO A 353 41.75 -2.56 2.46
C PRO A 353 40.60 -3.40 3.03
N ARG A 354 39.61 -2.73 3.61
CA ARG A 354 38.47 -3.41 4.22
C ARG A 354 37.60 -4.03 3.10
N LYS A 355 37.12 -5.26 3.32
CA LYS A 355 36.20 -5.92 2.38
C LYS A 355 34.88 -5.16 2.34
N GLY A 356 34.50 -4.71 1.14
CA GLY A 356 33.23 -4.06 0.85
C GLY A 356 32.32 -4.94 -0.01
N HIS A 357 31.41 -4.30 -0.72
CA HIS A 357 30.55 -4.90 -1.73
C HIS A 357 31.17 -4.71 -3.13
N ASP A 358 31.11 -5.75 -3.95
CA ASP A 358 31.50 -5.73 -5.36
C ASP A 358 30.22 -5.83 -6.21
N ALA A 359 29.89 -4.75 -6.92
CA ALA A 359 28.72 -4.70 -7.78
C ALA A 359 29.00 -5.26 -9.18
N GLY A 360 30.27 -5.58 -9.49
CA GLY A 360 30.67 -6.08 -10.80
C GLY A 360 30.70 -5.01 -11.90
N ASP A 361 30.64 -3.73 -11.54
CA ASP A 361 30.67 -2.60 -12.46
C ASP A 361 32.10 -2.09 -12.70
N HIS A 362 32.66 -1.37 -11.73
CA HIS A 362 33.95 -0.71 -11.79
C HIS A 362 34.68 -0.86 -10.44
N PRO A 363 36.01 -0.71 -10.41
CA PRO A 363 36.73 -0.53 -9.14
C PRO A 363 36.26 0.73 -8.40
N PRO A 364 36.47 0.80 -7.07
CA PRO A 364 36.15 1.99 -6.30
C PRO A 364 36.84 3.25 -6.86
N ILE A 365 36.28 4.43 -6.53
CA ILE A 365 36.80 5.71 -6.98
C ILE A 365 38.19 5.96 -6.36
N THR A 366 39.23 5.97 -7.19
CA THR A 366 40.64 6.02 -6.77
C THR A 366 41.44 7.05 -7.56
N PRO A 367 42.46 7.69 -6.96
CA PRO A 367 43.37 8.57 -7.67
C PRO A 367 44.30 7.76 -8.60
N MET A 368 44.26 8.02 -9.90
CA MET A 368 45.02 7.28 -10.92
C MET A 368 46.25 8.03 -11.43
N LYS A 369 46.34 9.33 -11.09
CA LYS A 369 47.45 10.23 -11.42
C LYS A 369 47.62 11.26 -10.30
N SER A 370 48.86 11.64 -9.99
CA SER A 370 49.14 12.73 -9.05
C SER A 370 48.69 14.08 -9.62
N ALA A 371 48.16 14.95 -8.78
CA ALA A 371 47.79 16.33 -9.13
C ALA A 371 48.25 17.31 -8.04
N THR A 372 48.29 18.59 -8.39
CA THR A 372 48.50 19.70 -7.45
C THR A 372 47.34 20.70 -7.51
N GLU A 373 47.19 21.50 -6.45
CA GLU A 373 46.16 22.55 -6.41
C GLU A 373 46.31 23.56 -7.57
N ALA A 374 47.54 23.83 -7.99
CA ALA A 374 47.84 24.72 -9.10
C ALA A 374 47.36 24.19 -10.46
N GLU A 375 47.33 22.86 -10.65
CA GLU A 375 46.88 22.24 -11.89
C GLU A 375 45.34 22.18 -11.98
N LEU A 376 44.68 21.78 -10.89
CA LEU A 376 43.24 21.52 -10.90
C LEU A 376 42.40 22.76 -10.55
N GLY A 377 42.87 23.57 -9.59
CA GLY A 377 42.18 24.76 -9.10
C GLY A 377 40.82 24.51 -8.43
N GLY A 378 40.43 25.45 -7.56
CA GLY A 378 39.06 25.59 -7.04
C GLY A 378 38.43 24.30 -6.51
N GLU A 379 37.26 23.97 -7.04
CA GLU A 379 36.46 22.82 -6.59
C GLU A 379 36.98 21.47 -7.10
N ALA A 380 37.64 21.44 -8.26
CA ALA A 380 38.25 20.21 -8.79
C ALA A 380 39.33 19.69 -7.85
N TRP A 381 40.18 20.59 -7.34
CA TRP A 381 41.19 20.25 -6.35
C TRP A 381 40.57 19.73 -5.05
N ARG A 382 39.56 20.43 -4.50
CA ARG A 382 38.92 20.04 -3.23
C ARG A 382 38.32 18.63 -3.28
N LEU A 383 37.70 18.25 -4.39
CA LEU A 383 37.16 16.90 -4.58
C LEU A 383 38.28 15.87 -4.79
N TYR A 384 39.29 16.17 -5.62
CA TYR A 384 40.44 15.29 -5.82
C TYR A 384 41.24 15.05 -4.53
N GLU A 385 41.45 16.09 -3.72
CA GLU A 385 42.10 15.99 -2.41
C GLU A 385 41.33 15.03 -1.48
N TYR A 386 40.01 15.15 -1.42
CA TYR A 386 39.19 14.22 -0.63
C TYR A 386 39.32 12.78 -1.14
N ILE A 387 39.15 12.54 -2.44
CA ILE A 387 39.29 11.20 -3.06
C ILE A 387 40.67 10.61 -2.74
N THR A 388 41.72 11.42 -2.83
CA THR A 388 43.10 10.99 -2.57
C THR A 388 43.32 10.65 -1.09
N ARG A 389 42.90 11.53 -0.16
CA ARG A 389 43.00 11.28 1.29
C ARG A 389 42.20 10.07 1.71
N HIS A 390 41.00 9.90 1.15
CA HIS A 390 40.14 8.75 1.40
C HIS A 390 40.78 7.46 0.92
N PHE A 391 41.35 7.43 -0.29
CA PHE A 391 42.11 6.28 -0.79
C PHE A 391 43.29 5.93 0.12
N ILE A 392 44.11 6.90 0.52
CA ILE A 392 45.25 6.64 1.43
C ILE A 392 44.74 6.08 2.77
N ALA A 393 43.59 6.56 3.26
CA ALA A 393 42.98 6.05 4.49
C ALA A 393 42.52 4.59 4.40
N THR A 394 41.99 4.13 3.24
CA THR A 394 41.50 2.75 3.08
C THR A 394 42.64 1.72 3.16
N VAL A 395 43.85 2.10 2.72
CA VAL A 395 45.06 1.27 2.77
C VAL A 395 45.93 1.52 4.02
N SER A 396 45.51 2.44 4.90
CA SER A 396 46.14 2.72 6.20
C SER A 396 45.65 1.76 7.30
N HIS A 397 46.28 1.83 8.48
CA HIS A 397 45.82 1.09 9.67
C HIS A 397 44.64 1.80 10.36
N ASP A 398 43.84 1.03 11.11
CA ASP A 398 42.75 1.57 11.93
C ASP A 398 43.30 2.48 13.05
N CYS A 399 42.48 3.43 13.49
CA CYS A 399 42.81 4.27 14.64
C CYS A 399 42.56 3.48 15.92
N LYS A 400 43.61 3.25 16.73
CA LYS A 400 43.49 2.54 18.01
C LYS A 400 43.43 3.55 19.15
N TYR A 401 42.47 3.38 20.03
CA TYR A 401 42.27 4.25 21.19
C TYR A 401 41.86 3.43 22.42
N LEU A 402 42.22 3.95 23.59
CA LEU A 402 41.81 3.41 24.87
C LEU A 402 40.52 4.11 25.31
N GLN A 403 39.43 3.36 25.44
CA GLN A 403 38.22 3.86 26.09
C GLN A 403 38.31 3.54 27.58
N SER A 404 38.37 4.60 28.39
CA SER A 404 38.31 4.50 29.84
C SER A 404 36.90 4.92 30.30
N SER A 405 36.29 4.14 31.18
CA SER A 405 34.98 4.43 31.75
C SER A 405 35.00 4.19 33.25
N VAL A 406 34.55 5.18 34.02
CA VAL A 406 34.46 5.11 35.48
C VAL A 406 33.01 5.26 35.88
N SER A 407 32.52 4.35 36.71
CA SER A 407 31.16 4.36 37.25
C SER A 407 31.20 4.85 38.70
N PHE A 408 30.37 5.85 39.00
CA PHE A 408 30.23 6.46 40.31
C PHE A 408 28.84 6.18 40.86
N ARG A 409 28.76 6.05 42.18
CA ARG A 409 27.50 6.02 42.93
C ARG A 409 27.43 7.24 43.84
N ILE A 410 26.31 7.97 43.75
CA ILE A 410 25.97 9.11 44.61
C ILE A 410 24.58 8.80 45.18
N GLY A 411 24.52 8.51 46.49
CA GLY A 411 23.31 7.97 47.12
C GLY A 411 22.83 6.69 46.41
N PRO A 412 21.55 6.61 45.99
CA PRO A 412 21.03 5.45 45.26
C PRO A 412 21.31 5.47 43.75
N GLU A 413 21.81 6.58 43.19
CA GLU A 413 21.91 6.78 41.75
C GLU A 413 23.32 6.53 41.21
N ARG A 414 23.37 6.10 39.94
CA ARG A 414 24.61 5.79 39.22
C ARG A 414 24.89 6.83 38.15
N PHE A 415 26.17 7.16 38.03
CA PHE A 415 26.69 8.04 37.01
C PHE A 415 27.93 7.43 36.36
N THR A 416 28.24 7.85 35.15
CA THR A 416 29.43 7.41 34.42
C THR A 416 30.19 8.61 33.87
N CYS A 417 31.50 8.49 33.76
CA CYS A 417 32.29 9.37 32.91
C CYS A 417 33.11 8.51 31.95
N THR A 418 33.20 8.95 30.70
CA THR A 418 33.98 8.25 29.67
C THR A 418 34.99 9.18 29.05
N GLY A 419 36.20 8.69 28.85
CA GLY A 419 37.29 9.41 28.21
C GLY A 419 37.99 8.53 27.19
N LYS A 420 38.41 9.12 26.08
CA LYS A 420 39.14 8.42 25.01
C LYS A 420 40.55 8.96 24.88
N THR A 421 41.53 8.06 24.86
CA THR A 421 42.94 8.42 24.64
C THR A 421 43.47 7.70 23.41
N VAL A 422 43.96 8.44 22.42
CA VAL A 422 44.51 7.86 21.19
C VAL A 422 45.82 7.15 21.50
N ILE A 423 45.94 5.89 21.03
CA ILE A 423 47.16 5.08 21.11
C ILE A 423 47.93 5.24 19.80
N SER A 424 47.24 5.04 18.68
CA SER A 424 47.79 5.22 17.33
C SER A 424 46.76 5.92 16.44
N PRO A 425 47.08 7.08 15.83
CA PRO A 425 46.16 7.79 14.95
C PRO A 425 45.67 6.95 13.76
N GLY A 426 46.53 6.11 13.19
CA GLY A 426 46.20 5.33 11.99
C GLY A 426 45.71 6.24 10.86
N PHE A 427 44.63 5.86 10.18
CA PHE A 427 44.06 6.62 9.07
C PHE A 427 43.59 8.04 9.45
N THR A 428 43.37 8.35 10.74
CA THR A 428 42.93 9.71 11.13
C THR A 428 44.04 10.75 11.03
N GLU A 429 45.30 10.35 10.81
CA GLU A 429 46.40 11.27 10.43
C GLU A 429 46.11 11.92 9.07
N ILE A 430 45.66 11.12 8.09
CA ILE A 430 45.37 11.61 6.73
C ILE A 430 43.94 12.19 6.59
N MET A 431 43.02 11.77 7.47
CA MET A 431 41.65 12.31 7.60
C MET A 431 41.40 12.94 8.99
N PRO A 432 41.94 14.16 9.27
CA PRO A 432 41.89 14.77 10.60
C PRO A 432 40.47 15.03 11.13
N TRP A 433 39.50 15.28 10.25
CA TRP A 433 38.09 15.46 10.62
C TRP A 433 37.45 14.18 11.18
N GLN A 434 38.09 13.02 11.04
CA GLN A 434 37.70 11.77 11.68
C GLN A 434 38.54 11.44 12.92
N SER A 435 39.42 12.33 13.39
CA SER A 435 40.19 12.10 14.61
C SER A 435 39.31 11.88 15.84
N VAL A 436 39.82 11.12 16.81
CA VAL A 436 39.21 11.05 18.13
C VAL A 436 39.48 12.40 18.81
N PRO A 437 38.45 13.10 19.33
CA PRO A 437 38.64 14.39 19.99
C PRO A 437 39.67 14.30 21.11
N LEU A 438 40.49 15.34 21.25
CA LEU A 438 41.45 15.42 22.34
C LEU A 438 40.71 15.76 23.63
N GLU A 439 40.28 14.73 24.34
CA GLU A 439 39.72 14.82 25.68
C GLU A 439 40.87 14.77 26.70
N GLU A 440 40.73 15.49 27.82
CA GLU A 440 41.67 15.29 28.92
C GLU A 440 41.61 13.85 29.41
N SER A 441 42.78 13.23 29.63
CA SER A 441 42.83 11.89 30.18
C SER A 441 42.11 11.83 31.52
N LEU A 442 41.17 10.88 31.65
CA LEU A 442 40.50 10.64 32.91
C LEU A 442 41.53 10.35 34.02
N PRO A 443 41.33 10.87 35.24
CA PRO A 443 42.22 10.61 36.35
C PRO A 443 42.24 9.12 36.70
N THR A 444 43.30 8.72 37.39
CA THR A 444 43.48 7.33 37.80
C THR A 444 42.76 7.10 39.12
N CYS A 445 41.54 6.56 39.05
CA CYS A 445 40.76 6.15 40.23
C CYS A 445 40.79 4.62 40.38
N GLN A 446 40.73 4.12 41.61
CA GLN A 446 40.56 2.71 41.95
C GLN A 446 39.12 2.44 42.43
N LYS A 447 38.68 1.18 42.29
CA LYS A 447 37.39 0.76 42.83
C LYS A 447 37.41 0.91 44.35
N GLY A 448 36.41 1.61 44.89
CA GLY A 448 36.31 1.93 46.31
C GLY A 448 36.79 3.33 46.68
N ASP A 449 37.46 4.05 45.78
CA ASP A 449 37.81 5.46 45.99
C ASP A 449 36.55 6.31 46.18
N THR A 450 36.70 7.37 46.97
CA THR A 450 35.61 8.31 47.28
C THR A 450 36.07 9.72 46.91
N LEU A 451 35.26 10.42 46.11
CA LEU A 451 35.53 11.79 45.64
C LEU A 451 34.47 12.74 46.19
N ALA A 452 34.85 14.00 46.44
CA ALA A 452 33.91 15.01 46.90
C ALA A 452 32.95 15.43 45.77
N VAL A 453 31.66 15.49 46.07
CA VAL A 453 30.63 15.98 45.14
C VAL A 453 30.63 17.52 45.17
N ALA A 454 31.00 18.13 44.06
CA ALA A 454 31.11 19.59 43.93
C ALA A 454 29.75 20.24 43.63
N GLU A 455 28.97 19.62 42.76
CA GLU A 455 27.69 20.16 42.30
C GLU A 455 26.78 19.02 41.83
N VAL A 456 25.52 19.00 42.27
CA VAL A 456 24.46 18.19 41.66
C VAL A 456 23.34 19.11 41.22
N LYS A 457 23.00 19.08 39.94
CA LYS A 457 21.95 19.90 39.36
C LYS A 457 21.03 19.07 38.47
N LEU A 458 19.79 19.53 38.39
CA LEU A 458 18.80 19.00 37.48
C LEU A 458 18.64 19.97 36.32
N LEU A 459 18.99 19.53 35.11
CA LEU A 459 18.86 20.32 33.90
C LEU A 459 17.51 20.04 33.25
N GLU A 460 16.66 21.06 33.19
CA GLU A 460 15.45 21.03 32.37
C GLU A 460 15.81 21.32 30.90
N LYS A 461 15.36 20.45 30.01
CA LYS A 461 15.58 20.52 28.56
C LYS A 461 14.28 20.19 27.83
N GLN A 462 14.24 20.48 26.54
CA GLN A 462 13.15 20.08 25.66
C GLN A 462 13.69 19.25 24.49
N THR A 463 12.89 18.29 24.04
CA THR A 463 13.20 17.56 22.80
C THR A 463 13.10 18.52 21.62
N SER A 464 14.05 18.46 20.69
CA SER A 464 14.03 19.30 19.49
C SER A 464 13.45 18.52 18.31
N PRO A 465 12.71 19.18 17.40
CA PRO A 465 12.29 18.55 16.14
C PRO A 465 13.52 18.17 15.31
N PRO A 466 13.38 17.22 14.37
CA PRO A 466 14.42 17.03 13.35
C PRO A 466 14.58 18.31 12.51
N ASP A 467 15.69 18.43 11.80
CA ASP A 467 15.85 19.48 10.77
C ASP A 467 15.40 18.95 9.40
N TYR A 468 15.28 19.84 8.42
CA TYR A 468 15.06 19.45 7.01
C TYR A 468 16.17 18.53 6.52
N LEU A 469 15.86 17.66 5.56
CA LEU A 469 16.83 16.73 4.99
C LEU A 469 17.98 17.51 4.35
N THR A 470 19.20 17.16 4.70
CA THR A 470 20.37 17.50 3.88
C THR A 470 20.35 16.71 2.57
N GLU A 471 21.03 17.20 1.53
CA GLU A 471 21.24 16.41 0.30
C GLU A 471 21.88 15.04 0.61
N ALA A 472 22.79 14.97 1.60
CA ALA A 472 23.42 13.72 2.01
C ALA A 472 22.44 12.71 2.65
N GLU A 473 21.53 13.18 3.51
CA GLU A 473 20.45 12.33 4.04
C GLU A 473 19.49 11.89 2.92
N LEU A 474 19.16 12.76 1.98
CA LEU A 474 18.29 12.42 0.85
C LEU A 474 18.92 11.36 -0.06
N ILE A 475 20.21 11.47 -0.38
CA ILE A 475 20.96 10.44 -1.10
C ILE A 475 20.87 9.09 -0.35
N THR A 476 21.06 9.12 0.97
CA THR A 476 20.98 7.91 1.81
C THR A 476 19.58 7.30 1.80
N LEU A 477 18.52 8.11 1.78
CA LEU A 477 17.14 7.62 1.67
C LEU A 477 16.87 7.02 0.29
N MET A 478 17.32 7.65 -0.79
CA MET A 478 17.17 7.14 -2.15
C MET A 478 17.88 5.79 -2.33
N GLU A 479 19.13 5.67 -1.87
CA GLU A 479 19.89 4.41 -1.87
C GLU A 479 19.18 3.33 -1.02
N LYS A 480 18.79 3.68 0.22
CA LYS A 480 18.08 2.76 1.12
C LYS A 480 16.80 2.19 0.51
N HIS A 481 16.05 3.02 -0.22
CA HIS A 481 14.80 2.63 -0.85
C HIS A 481 14.98 2.12 -2.29
N GLY A 482 16.21 2.02 -2.79
CA GLY A 482 16.53 1.50 -4.12
C GLY A 482 15.84 2.27 -5.23
N ILE A 483 15.93 3.62 -5.19
CA ILE A 483 15.51 4.50 -6.29
C ILE A 483 16.67 5.42 -6.70
N GLY A 484 16.75 5.75 -7.99
CA GLY A 484 17.86 6.49 -8.54
C GLY A 484 19.14 5.65 -8.69
N THR A 485 19.03 4.34 -8.92
CA THR A 485 20.18 3.44 -9.17
C THR A 485 21.00 3.87 -10.40
N ASP A 486 22.14 3.22 -10.62
CA ASP A 486 23.01 3.50 -11.78
C ASP A 486 23.49 4.97 -11.82
N ALA A 487 23.87 5.49 -10.66
CA ALA A 487 24.35 6.86 -10.46
C ALA A 487 23.38 7.98 -10.94
N SER A 488 22.07 7.71 -10.99
CA SER A 488 21.05 8.69 -11.42
C SER A 488 20.50 9.58 -10.28
N ILE A 489 20.77 9.26 -9.01
CA ILE A 489 20.49 10.11 -7.83
C ILE A 489 20.75 11.61 -8.05
N PRO A 490 21.95 12.07 -8.48
CA PRO A 490 22.25 13.49 -8.60
C PRO A 490 21.32 14.21 -9.58
N VAL A 491 20.88 13.52 -10.64
CA VAL A 491 19.95 14.08 -11.64
C VAL A 491 18.59 14.35 -11.01
N HIS A 492 18.04 13.39 -10.27
CA HIS A 492 16.72 13.52 -9.66
C HIS A 492 16.68 14.57 -8.54
N ILE A 493 17.74 14.65 -7.72
CA ILE A 493 17.87 15.71 -6.69
C ILE A 493 17.98 17.08 -7.37
N ASN A 494 18.80 17.20 -8.43
CA ASN A 494 18.92 18.46 -9.15
C ASN A 494 17.61 18.86 -9.85
N ASN A 495 16.84 17.91 -10.37
CA ASN A 495 15.55 18.19 -11.02
C ASN A 495 14.54 18.84 -10.05
N ILE A 496 14.40 18.32 -8.81
CA ILE A 496 13.47 18.91 -7.84
C ILE A 496 13.91 20.30 -7.36
N CYS A 497 15.22 20.57 -7.35
CA CYS A 497 15.78 21.90 -7.10
C CYS A 497 15.51 22.86 -8.28
N GLN A 498 15.79 22.45 -9.51
CA GLN A 498 15.60 23.27 -10.72
C GLN A 498 14.12 23.60 -10.96
N ARG A 499 13.21 22.69 -10.62
CA ARG A 499 11.76 22.90 -10.69
C ARG A 499 11.21 23.74 -9.52
N ASN A 500 12.07 24.18 -8.60
CA ASN A 500 11.72 24.99 -7.44
C ASN A 500 10.68 24.31 -6.52
N TYR A 501 10.74 22.97 -6.40
CA TYR A 501 9.96 22.22 -5.41
C TYR A 501 10.64 22.20 -4.05
N VAL A 502 11.97 22.36 -4.03
CA VAL A 502 12.77 22.56 -2.83
C VAL A 502 13.76 23.72 -3.04
N VAL A 503 14.12 24.37 -1.95
CA VAL A 503 15.19 25.38 -1.91
C VAL A 503 16.33 24.87 -1.03
N VAL A 504 17.56 25.07 -1.48
CA VAL A 504 18.76 24.72 -0.71
C VAL A 504 19.06 25.82 0.30
N GLU A 505 18.88 25.54 1.59
CA GLU A 505 19.24 26.40 2.71
C GLU A 505 20.68 26.14 3.20
N SER A 506 21.14 26.92 4.21
CA SER A 506 22.46 26.73 4.83
C SER A 506 22.64 25.30 5.34
N GLY A 507 23.86 24.77 5.23
CA GLY A 507 24.14 23.36 5.51
C GLY A 507 23.60 22.39 4.45
N ARG A 508 23.25 22.90 3.25
CA ARG A 508 22.70 22.14 2.12
C ARG A 508 21.43 21.35 2.46
N ARG A 509 20.59 21.97 3.29
CA ARG A 509 19.27 21.46 3.67
C ARG A 509 18.24 21.76 2.58
N LEU A 510 17.41 20.78 2.25
CA LEU A 510 16.39 20.84 1.21
C LEU A 510 15.04 21.15 1.85
N LYS A 511 14.64 22.42 1.78
CA LYS A 511 13.35 22.88 2.31
C LYS A 511 12.29 22.86 1.20
N PRO A 512 11.20 22.09 1.36
CA PRO A 512 10.09 22.11 0.42
C PRO A 512 9.47 23.51 0.27
N THR A 513 9.19 23.91 -0.97
CA THR A 513 8.39 25.09 -1.28
C THR A 513 6.90 24.79 -1.15
N ASN A 514 6.06 25.82 -1.08
CA ASN A 514 4.60 25.64 -1.03
C ASN A 514 4.09 24.78 -2.20
N LEU A 515 4.63 24.97 -3.41
CA LEU A 515 4.27 24.15 -4.57
C LEU A 515 4.69 22.69 -4.39
N GLY A 516 5.91 22.45 -3.90
CA GLY A 516 6.40 21.10 -3.65
C GLY A 516 5.55 20.34 -2.61
N ILE A 517 5.19 21.02 -1.51
CA ILE A 517 4.34 20.46 -0.44
C ILE A 517 2.96 20.11 -0.99
N VAL A 518 2.31 21.06 -1.66
CA VAL A 518 0.95 20.87 -2.20
C VAL A 518 0.91 19.74 -3.21
N LEU A 519 1.91 19.67 -4.11
CA LEU A 519 2.02 18.58 -5.09
C LEU A 519 2.10 17.23 -4.40
N VAL A 520 3.02 17.04 -3.46
CA VAL A 520 3.16 15.76 -2.74
C VAL A 520 1.89 15.41 -1.97
N HIS A 521 1.32 16.34 -1.21
CA HIS A 521 0.10 16.08 -0.44
C HIS A 521 -1.09 15.72 -1.33
N GLY A 522 -1.25 16.39 -2.48
CA GLY A 522 -2.35 16.08 -3.39
C GLY A 522 -2.16 14.76 -4.14
N TYR A 523 -0.94 14.45 -4.59
CA TYR A 523 -0.64 13.11 -5.12
C TYR A 523 -0.93 12.05 -4.07
N TYR A 524 -0.43 12.21 -2.84
CA TYR A 524 -0.61 11.25 -1.76
C TYR A 524 -2.08 11.05 -1.38
N LYS A 525 -2.87 12.13 -1.35
CA LYS A 525 -4.32 12.09 -1.09
C LYS A 525 -5.10 11.37 -2.18
N ILE A 526 -4.65 11.45 -3.43
CA ILE A 526 -5.26 10.75 -4.56
C ILE A 526 -4.80 9.28 -4.56
N ASP A 527 -3.50 9.06 -4.66
CA ASP A 527 -2.85 7.76 -4.72
C ASP A 527 -1.44 7.85 -4.09
N ALA A 528 -1.28 7.28 -2.89
CA ALA A 528 -0.03 7.30 -2.14
C ALA A 528 1.14 6.66 -2.91
N GLU A 529 0.89 5.70 -3.80
CA GLU A 529 1.93 5.02 -4.57
C GLU A 529 2.60 5.92 -5.63
N LEU A 530 2.02 7.10 -5.94
CA LEU A 530 2.66 8.11 -6.79
C LEU A 530 3.79 8.86 -6.07
N VAL A 531 3.81 8.82 -4.73
CA VAL A 531 4.80 9.48 -3.88
C VAL A 531 5.71 8.47 -3.19
N LEU A 532 5.17 7.33 -2.74
CA LEU A 532 5.99 6.32 -2.11
C LEU A 532 7.03 5.76 -3.10
N PRO A 533 8.28 5.50 -2.67
CA PRO A 533 9.35 5.04 -3.57
C PRO A 533 9.13 3.60 -4.07
N THR A 534 8.13 2.89 -3.56
CA THR A 534 7.90 1.46 -3.76
C THR A 534 7.74 1.06 -5.23
N ILE A 535 6.85 1.73 -5.96
CA ILE A 535 6.63 1.43 -7.40
C ILE A 535 7.90 1.72 -8.19
N ARG A 536 8.56 2.85 -7.92
CA ARG A 536 9.80 3.20 -8.63
C ARG A 536 10.92 2.19 -8.36
N SER A 537 11.06 1.72 -7.13
CA SER A 537 12.05 0.71 -6.78
C SER A 537 11.80 -0.62 -7.49
N ALA A 538 10.54 -1.04 -7.60
CA ALA A 538 10.19 -2.24 -8.36
C ALA A 538 10.52 -2.10 -9.86
N VAL A 539 10.23 -0.94 -10.45
CA VAL A 539 10.57 -0.64 -11.85
C VAL A 539 12.09 -0.66 -12.04
N GLU A 540 12.88 -0.02 -11.18
CA GLU A 540 14.36 -0.02 -11.31
C GLU A 540 14.95 -1.43 -11.16
N LYS A 541 14.39 -2.27 -10.30
CA LYS A 541 14.78 -3.69 -10.22
C LYS A 541 14.46 -4.45 -11.51
N GLN A 542 13.28 -4.23 -12.10
CA GLN A 542 12.92 -4.86 -13.38
C GLN A 542 13.84 -4.39 -14.52
N LEU A 543 14.19 -3.10 -14.56
CA LEU A 543 15.17 -2.57 -15.51
C LEU A 543 16.54 -3.25 -15.35
N ASN A 544 16.98 -3.49 -14.12
CA ASN A 544 18.22 -4.23 -13.87
C ASN A 544 18.12 -5.71 -14.30
N LEU A 545 16.95 -6.34 -14.19
CA LEU A 545 16.72 -7.70 -14.72
C LEU A 545 16.76 -7.72 -16.25
N ILE A 546 16.31 -6.67 -16.95
CA ILE A 546 16.51 -6.53 -18.40
C ILE A 546 18.00 -6.51 -18.70
N ALA A 547 18.78 -5.66 -17.99
CA ALA A 547 20.23 -5.56 -18.17
C ALA A 547 20.95 -6.91 -18.00
N GLN A 548 20.48 -7.74 -17.06
CA GLN A 548 21.02 -9.09 -16.82
C GLN A 548 20.52 -10.17 -17.80
N GLY A 549 19.62 -9.83 -18.74
CA GLY A 549 18.98 -10.81 -19.64
C GLY A 549 18.00 -11.75 -18.94
N ARG A 550 17.50 -11.37 -17.75
CA ARG A 550 16.57 -12.17 -16.92
C ARG A 550 15.11 -11.72 -17.02
N ALA A 551 14.83 -10.62 -17.70
CA ALA A 551 13.49 -10.13 -17.99
C ALA A 551 13.41 -9.59 -19.42
N ASP A 552 12.25 -9.74 -20.07
CA ASP A 552 12.01 -9.23 -21.42
C ASP A 552 11.70 -7.73 -21.43
N PHE A 553 12.37 -7.00 -22.33
CA PHE A 553 12.21 -5.55 -22.50
C PHE A 553 10.76 -5.13 -22.77
N ARG A 554 10.06 -5.82 -23.69
CA ARG A 554 8.70 -5.43 -24.11
C ARG A 554 7.69 -5.73 -23.02
N GLN A 555 7.86 -6.85 -22.33
CA GLN A 555 6.99 -7.25 -21.23
C GLN A 555 7.07 -6.27 -20.06
N VAL A 556 8.28 -5.87 -19.63
CA VAL A 556 8.48 -4.89 -18.56
C VAL A 556 7.89 -3.53 -18.94
N LEU A 557 8.14 -3.07 -20.18
CA LEU A 557 7.61 -1.81 -20.69
C LEU A 557 6.07 -1.82 -20.71
N GLY A 558 5.45 -2.85 -21.30
CA GLY A 558 4.00 -2.99 -21.40
C GLY A 558 3.33 -3.05 -20.03
N HIS A 559 3.82 -3.93 -19.14
CA HIS A 559 3.30 -4.07 -17.78
C HIS A 559 3.36 -2.74 -17.01
N THR A 560 4.51 -2.08 -17.02
CA THR A 560 4.69 -0.83 -16.27
C THR A 560 3.81 0.29 -16.82
N LEU A 561 3.72 0.44 -18.14
CA LEU A 561 2.87 1.45 -18.76
C LEU A 561 1.38 1.19 -18.48
N ASP A 562 0.93 -0.06 -18.46
CA ASP A 562 -0.45 -0.39 -18.11
C ASP A 562 -0.79 -0.04 -16.66
N VAL A 563 0.12 -0.33 -15.72
CA VAL A 563 -0.03 0.06 -14.30
C VAL A 563 -0.17 1.58 -14.19
N PHE A 564 0.76 2.34 -14.78
CA PHE A 564 0.72 3.80 -14.70
C PHE A 564 -0.43 4.43 -15.49
N LYS A 565 -0.90 3.80 -16.57
CA LYS A 565 -2.09 4.24 -17.31
C LYS A 565 -3.36 4.11 -16.47
N ARG A 566 -3.53 3.01 -15.74
CA ARG A 566 -4.65 2.83 -14.79
C ARG A 566 -4.59 3.88 -13.67
N LYS A 567 -3.40 4.10 -13.10
CA LYS A 567 -3.17 5.15 -12.09
C LYS A 567 -3.45 6.54 -12.65
N PHE A 568 -3.07 6.81 -13.90
CA PHE A 568 -3.35 8.07 -14.57
C PHE A 568 -4.85 8.33 -14.72
N HIS A 569 -5.63 7.35 -15.20
CA HIS A 569 -7.08 7.50 -15.29
C HIS A 569 -7.71 7.78 -13.92
N TYR A 570 -7.33 7.01 -12.90
CA TYR A 570 -7.80 7.24 -11.54
C TYR A 570 -7.38 8.62 -10.99
N PHE A 571 -6.17 9.08 -11.32
CA PHE A 571 -5.68 10.41 -10.96
C PHE A 571 -6.51 11.52 -11.60
N VAL A 572 -6.87 11.38 -12.88
CA VAL A 572 -7.73 12.31 -13.60
C VAL A 572 -9.13 12.36 -12.98
N ASP A 573 -9.73 11.20 -12.68
CA ASP A 573 -11.06 11.12 -12.05
C ASP A 573 -11.08 11.73 -10.64
N SER A 574 -9.96 11.63 -9.93
CA SER A 574 -9.80 12.09 -8.54
C SER A 574 -9.09 13.45 -8.42
N ILE A 575 -8.93 14.19 -9.53
CA ILE A 575 -8.13 15.43 -9.58
C ILE A 575 -8.61 16.51 -8.60
N ALA A 576 -9.88 16.45 -8.17
CA ALA A 576 -10.43 17.32 -7.15
C ALA A 576 -9.60 17.31 -5.84
N GLY A 577 -8.98 16.18 -5.49
CA GLY A 577 -8.14 16.07 -4.30
C GLY A 577 -6.93 17.01 -4.32
N MET A 578 -6.31 17.18 -5.49
CA MET A 578 -5.20 18.10 -5.77
C MET A 578 -5.70 19.53 -5.93
N ASP A 579 -6.83 19.71 -6.64
CA ASP A 579 -7.42 21.02 -6.93
C ASP A 579 -7.80 21.79 -5.66
N GLU A 580 -8.38 21.10 -4.67
CA GLU A 580 -8.72 21.67 -3.37
C GLU A 580 -7.49 22.29 -2.66
N LEU A 581 -6.34 21.61 -2.70
CA LEU A 581 -5.11 22.06 -2.05
C LEU A 581 -4.45 23.22 -2.82
N MET A 582 -4.49 23.15 -4.16
CA MET A 582 -4.02 24.22 -5.04
C MET A 582 -4.86 25.50 -4.87
N GLU A 583 -6.18 25.37 -4.75
CA GLU A 583 -7.08 26.52 -4.50
C GLU A 583 -6.72 27.23 -3.19
N VAL A 584 -6.53 26.47 -2.11
CA VAL A 584 -6.17 27.02 -0.79
C VAL A 584 -4.84 27.78 -0.86
N SER A 585 -3.85 27.22 -1.55
CA SER A 585 -2.47 27.71 -1.49
C SER A 585 -2.18 28.84 -2.49
N PHE A 586 -2.83 28.84 -3.66
CA PHE A 586 -2.46 29.73 -4.77
C PHE A 586 -3.55 30.71 -5.21
N SER A 587 -4.73 30.67 -4.60
CA SER A 587 -5.70 31.75 -4.79
C SER A 587 -5.27 33.03 -4.04
N PRO A 588 -5.78 34.22 -4.40
CA PRO A 588 -5.57 35.49 -3.67
C PRO A 588 -6.11 35.52 -2.21
N LEU A 589 -6.33 34.36 -1.60
CA LEU A 589 -7.13 34.14 -0.40
C LEU A 589 -6.38 34.38 0.91
N ALA A 590 -5.05 34.21 0.97
CA ALA A 590 -4.28 34.52 2.19
C ALA A 590 -4.46 36.00 2.62
N ALA A 591 -4.75 36.87 1.65
CA ALA A 591 -4.99 38.31 1.83
C ALA A 591 -6.48 38.69 1.99
N THR A 592 -7.44 37.79 1.81
CA THR A 592 -8.89 38.13 1.80
C THR A 592 -9.70 37.31 2.83
N GLY A 593 -10.70 37.95 3.43
CA GLY A 593 -11.56 37.35 4.47
C GLY A 593 -11.68 38.20 5.73
N LYS A 594 -12.77 38.03 6.50
CA LYS A 594 -13.02 38.78 7.75
C LYS A 594 -12.83 37.86 8.96
N PRO A 595 -12.18 38.30 10.05
CA PRO A 595 -12.13 37.54 11.30
C PRO A 595 -13.55 37.11 11.73
N LEU A 596 -13.75 35.82 12.02
CA LEU A 596 -15.07 35.32 12.43
C LEU A 596 -15.04 34.45 13.70
N SER A 597 -14.20 33.42 13.76
CA SER A 597 -14.07 32.53 14.93
C SER A 597 -12.62 32.23 15.25
N ARG A 598 -12.30 31.80 16.47
CA ARG A 598 -10.93 31.47 16.91
C ARG A 598 -10.57 30.01 16.64
N CYS A 599 -9.33 29.81 16.22
CA CYS A 599 -8.72 28.48 16.05
C CYS A 599 -8.47 27.84 17.42
N GLY A 600 -8.86 26.58 17.61
CA GLY A 600 -8.60 25.85 18.86
C GLY A 600 -7.13 25.47 19.06
N LYS A 601 -6.33 25.45 17.98
CA LYS A 601 -4.89 25.12 18.05
C LYS A 601 -4.02 26.28 18.54
N CYS A 602 -4.32 27.51 18.11
CA CYS A 602 -3.47 28.67 18.40
C CYS A 602 -4.21 29.87 18.99
N HIS A 603 -5.53 29.76 19.22
CA HIS A 603 -6.42 30.77 19.80
C HIS A 603 -6.49 32.13 19.06
N ARG A 604 -5.93 32.20 17.85
CA ARG A 604 -6.01 33.38 16.97
C ARG A 604 -7.26 33.30 16.08
N PHE A 605 -7.71 34.47 15.61
CA PHE A 605 -8.84 34.55 14.70
C PHE A 605 -8.55 33.87 13.36
N MET A 606 -9.49 33.03 12.95
CA MET A 606 -9.60 32.51 11.61
C MET A 606 -10.40 33.48 10.75
N LYS A 607 -9.93 33.69 9.52
CA LYS A 607 -10.60 34.52 8.53
C LYS A 607 -11.70 33.71 7.84
N TYR A 608 -12.93 34.21 7.90
CA TYR A 608 -14.04 33.69 7.12
C TYR A 608 -13.96 34.23 5.69
N ILE A 609 -13.86 33.29 4.76
CA ILE A 609 -13.82 33.53 3.33
C ILE A 609 -15.21 33.18 2.79
N GLN A 610 -15.92 34.21 2.29
CA GLN A 610 -17.28 34.08 1.76
C GLN A 610 -17.32 33.59 0.31
N ALA A 611 -16.18 33.60 -0.40
CA ALA A 611 -16.08 33.03 -1.74
C ALA A 611 -16.40 31.54 -1.69
N LYS A 612 -17.20 31.05 -2.65
CA LYS A 612 -17.60 29.64 -2.68
C LYS A 612 -16.42 28.76 -3.16
N PRO A 613 -16.17 27.59 -2.53
CA PRO A 613 -16.84 27.10 -1.33
C PRO A 613 -16.45 27.90 -0.07
N SER A 614 -17.46 28.30 0.73
CA SER A 614 -17.21 29.07 1.97
C SER A 614 -16.37 28.27 2.97
N ARG A 615 -15.45 28.97 3.66
CA ARG A 615 -14.38 28.34 4.48
C ARG A 615 -13.81 29.28 5.55
N LEU A 616 -13.18 28.71 6.57
CA LEU A 616 -12.41 29.42 7.60
C LEU A 616 -10.93 29.10 7.44
N HIS A 617 -10.07 30.12 7.42
CA HIS A 617 -8.63 29.93 7.30
C HIS A 617 -7.88 30.54 8.49
N CYS A 618 -7.02 29.76 9.13
CA CYS A 618 -6.14 30.23 10.20
C CYS A 618 -4.78 30.61 9.63
N SER A 619 -4.50 31.91 9.50
CA SER A 619 -3.22 32.38 8.93
C SER A 619 -1.96 32.08 9.78
N HIS A 620 -2.11 31.55 10.99
CA HIS A 620 -0.98 31.18 11.85
C HIS A 620 -0.67 29.69 11.81
N CYS A 621 -1.71 28.85 11.81
CA CYS A 621 -1.56 27.40 11.62
C CYS A 621 -1.46 27.01 10.14
N ASP A 622 -1.72 27.97 9.23
CA ASP A 622 -1.84 27.78 7.78
C ASP A 622 -2.85 26.68 7.38
N GLU A 623 -3.89 26.52 8.19
CA GLU A 623 -4.93 25.49 7.99
C GLU A 623 -6.25 26.12 7.52
N THR A 624 -6.95 25.40 6.64
CA THR A 624 -8.25 25.81 6.09
C THR A 624 -9.32 24.76 6.39
N TYR A 625 -10.44 25.20 6.93
CA TYR A 625 -11.59 24.38 7.29
C TYR A 625 -12.77 24.72 6.38
N THR A 626 -13.24 23.74 5.61
CA THR A 626 -14.41 23.89 4.74
C THR A 626 -15.67 24.01 5.58
N LEU A 627 -16.60 24.87 5.17
CA LEU A 627 -17.89 25.05 5.82
C LEU A 627 -19.03 24.50 4.95
N PRO A 628 -20.19 24.16 5.54
CA PRO A 628 -21.33 23.71 4.75
C PRO A 628 -21.82 24.80 3.78
N GLN A 629 -22.09 24.40 2.54
CA GLN A 629 -22.46 25.31 1.45
C GLN A 629 -23.95 25.69 1.49
N ASN A 630 -24.35 26.67 0.67
CA ASN A 630 -25.75 27.08 0.48
C ASN A 630 -26.48 27.51 1.77
N GLY A 631 -25.75 28.10 2.72
CA GLY A 631 -26.32 28.68 3.92
C GLY A 631 -25.50 29.87 4.42
N THR A 632 -26.04 30.55 5.43
CA THR A 632 -25.37 31.66 6.11
C THR A 632 -24.58 31.13 7.30
N ILE A 633 -23.34 31.63 7.45
CA ILE A 633 -22.44 31.29 8.56
C ILE A 633 -22.33 32.50 9.48
N LYS A 634 -22.46 32.28 10.79
CA LYS A 634 -22.26 33.30 11.83
C LYS A 634 -21.50 32.70 13.02
N LEU A 635 -20.85 33.54 13.82
CA LEU A 635 -20.25 33.11 15.09
C LEU A 635 -21.36 32.63 16.05
N TYR A 636 -21.14 31.50 16.72
CA TYR A 636 -22.13 30.93 17.63
C TYR A 636 -21.77 31.18 19.09
N LYS A 637 -22.28 32.30 19.64
CA LYS A 637 -22.23 32.66 21.08
C LYS A 637 -20.83 32.60 21.73
N GLU A 638 -19.75 32.64 20.94
CA GLU A 638 -18.36 32.44 21.42
C GLU A 638 -18.16 31.13 22.22
N LEU A 639 -19.05 30.16 22.02
CA LEU A 639 -18.93 28.85 22.65
C LEU A 639 -17.86 28.03 21.95
N ARG A 640 -17.15 27.21 22.72
CA ARG A 640 -16.06 26.37 22.23
C ARG A 640 -16.47 24.91 22.22
N CYS A 641 -15.92 24.16 21.29
CA CYS A 641 -16.04 22.71 21.25
C CYS A 641 -15.29 22.11 22.45
N PRO A 642 -15.90 21.22 23.24
CA PRO A 642 -15.24 20.59 24.38
C PRO A 642 -14.16 19.57 23.98
N LEU A 643 -14.08 19.19 22.71
CA LEU A 643 -13.11 18.22 22.19
C LEU A 643 -11.79 18.86 21.74
N ASP A 644 -11.86 20.04 21.12
CA ASP A 644 -10.76 20.62 20.35
C ASP A 644 -10.57 22.13 20.59
N ASP A 645 -11.38 22.73 21.47
CA ASP A 645 -11.37 24.15 21.83
C ASP A 645 -11.63 25.14 20.67
N PHE A 646 -12.06 24.69 19.48
CA PHE A 646 -12.45 25.59 18.40
C PHE A 646 -13.76 26.32 18.72
N GLU A 647 -13.81 27.61 18.41
CA GLU A 647 -15.05 28.38 18.50
C GLU A 647 -16.07 27.90 17.46
N LEU A 648 -17.28 27.63 17.94
CA LEU A 648 -18.38 27.12 17.14
C LEU A 648 -18.93 28.20 16.21
N VAL A 649 -19.37 27.77 15.03
CA VAL A 649 -20.13 28.62 14.09
C VAL A 649 -21.53 28.04 13.89
N LEU A 650 -22.48 28.90 13.55
CA LEU A 650 -23.87 28.54 13.26
C LEU A 650 -24.05 28.54 11.75
N TRP A 651 -24.46 27.40 11.18
CA TRP A 651 -24.94 27.34 9.82
C TRP A 651 -26.46 27.43 9.79
N SER A 652 -27.02 28.18 8.84
CA SER A 652 -28.46 28.28 8.62
C SER A 652 -28.79 28.38 7.13
N SER A 653 -29.71 27.53 6.66
CA SER A 653 -30.23 27.53 5.29
C SER A 653 -31.31 28.60 5.03
N GLY A 654 -31.57 29.50 5.99
CA GLY A 654 -32.54 30.59 5.87
C GLY A 654 -33.63 30.56 6.95
N SER A 655 -34.58 31.50 6.88
CA SER A 655 -35.59 31.71 7.93
C SER A 655 -36.58 30.56 8.13
N ARG A 656 -36.78 29.72 7.11
CA ARG A 656 -37.62 28.50 7.15
C ARG A 656 -36.82 27.21 7.01
N GLY A 657 -35.50 27.30 6.95
CA GLY A 657 -34.59 26.17 6.76
C GLY A 657 -34.07 25.59 8.07
N LYS A 658 -33.19 24.59 7.96
CA LYS A 658 -32.42 24.03 9.07
C LYS A 658 -31.36 25.01 9.57
N SER A 659 -31.12 24.97 10.87
CA SER A 659 -29.97 25.58 11.53
C SER A 659 -29.35 24.59 12.53
N TYR A 660 -28.03 24.59 12.63
CA TYR A 660 -27.31 23.83 13.64
C TYR A 660 -25.92 24.44 13.92
N PRO A 661 -25.45 24.40 15.18
CA PRO A 661 -24.07 24.71 15.50
C PRO A 661 -23.13 23.67 14.86
N LEU A 662 -21.93 24.09 14.50
CA LEU A 662 -20.87 23.21 14.00
C LEU A 662 -19.50 23.67 14.52
N CYS A 663 -18.66 22.71 14.89
CA CYS A 663 -17.25 22.96 15.13
C CYS A 663 -16.50 22.90 13.78
N PRO A 664 -15.73 23.94 13.39
CA PRO A 664 -14.96 23.93 12.16
C PRO A 664 -14.00 22.74 12.07
N TYR A 665 -13.38 22.35 13.19
CA TYR A 665 -12.44 21.24 13.24
C TYR A 665 -13.14 19.89 13.14
N CYS A 666 -14.08 19.56 14.04
CA CYS A 666 -14.85 18.29 13.99
C CYS A 666 -15.61 18.09 12.67
N SER A 667 -16.09 19.17 12.03
CA SER A 667 -16.77 19.05 10.74
C SER A 667 -15.82 18.61 9.61
N ASN A 668 -14.54 19.02 9.67
CA ASN A 668 -13.52 18.65 8.68
C ASN A 668 -12.77 17.36 9.06
N HIS A 669 -12.67 17.08 10.36
CA HIS A 669 -12.01 15.93 10.98
C HIS A 669 -12.99 15.27 11.96
N PRO A 670 -13.98 14.51 11.46
CA PRO A 670 -14.99 13.89 12.32
C PRO A 670 -14.34 13.02 13.41
N PRO A 671 -14.52 13.33 14.71
CA PRO A 671 -13.88 12.60 15.80
C PRO A 671 -14.53 11.22 16.06
N PHE A 672 -15.68 10.94 15.43
CA PHE A 672 -16.44 9.71 15.61
C PHE A 672 -16.68 9.03 14.26
N ARG A 673 -16.60 7.70 14.22
CA ARG A 673 -16.71 6.87 13.01
C ARG A 673 -18.04 7.08 12.26
N ASP A 674 -19.12 7.40 12.97
CA ASP A 674 -20.46 7.60 12.41
C ASP A 674 -20.74 9.04 11.95
N MET A 675 -19.82 9.97 12.26
CA MET A 675 -19.92 11.38 11.89
C MET A 675 -19.25 11.59 10.52
N LYS A 676 -19.99 12.15 9.56
CA LYS A 676 -19.47 12.40 8.20
C LYS A 676 -18.76 13.75 8.12
N LYS A 677 -17.82 13.89 7.17
CA LYS A 677 -17.21 15.19 6.84
C LYS A 677 -18.31 16.16 6.39
N GLY A 678 -18.30 17.37 6.94
CA GLY A 678 -19.35 18.38 6.76
C GLY A 678 -20.52 18.29 7.74
N ALA A 679 -20.54 17.30 8.66
CA ALA A 679 -21.57 17.18 9.68
C ALA A 679 -21.49 18.31 10.73
N GLY A 680 -22.65 18.67 11.28
CA GLY A 680 -22.78 19.62 12.37
C GLY A 680 -22.68 18.95 13.75
N CYS A 681 -22.70 19.75 14.81
CA CYS A 681 -22.69 19.24 16.18
C CYS A 681 -23.93 18.38 16.49
N ASN A 682 -25.04 18.56 15.77
CA ASN A 682 -26.24 17.74 15.84
C ASN A 682 -26.04 16.27 15.39
N GLU A 683 -24.86 15.90 14.89
CA GLU A 683 -24.43 14.52 14.64
C GLU A 683 -23.28 14.07 15.56
N CYS A 684 -22.80 14.94 16.45
CA CYS A 684 -21.76 14.61 17.43
C CYS A 684 -22.34 13.68 18.51
N THR A 685 -21.61 12.66 18.91
CA THR A 685 -22.01 11.72 19.98
C THR A 685 -21.26 11.94 21.29
N HIS A 686 -20.46 13.02 21.38
CA HIS A 686 -19.69 13.32 22.58
C HIS A 686 -20.61 13.72 23.74
N PRO A 687 -20.57 13.03 24.90
CA PRO A 687 -21.48 13.30 26.02
C PRO A 687 -21.27 14.70 26.63
N GLY A 688 -20.05 15.25 26.58
CA GLY A 688 -19.76 16.60 27.05
C GLY A 688 -20.18 17.72 26.10
N CYS A 689 -20.59 17.42 24.87
CA CYS A 689 -21.05 18.44 23.92
C CYS A 689 -22.53 18.75 24.12
N GLN A 690 -22.85 19.98 24.55
CA GLN A 690 -24.23 20.45 24.77
C GLN A 690 -25.09 20.50 23.48
N HIS A 691 -24.45 20.33 22.31
CA HIS A 691 -25.10 20.35 21.01
C HIS A 691 -25.10 18.97 20.33
N SER A 692 -24.62 17.94 21.03
CA SER A 692 -24.56 16.57 20.53
C SER A 692 -25.96 16.00 20.25
N LEU A 693 -25.97 14.99 19.40
CA LEU A 693 -27.13 14.14 19.16
C LEU A 693 -27.64 13.52 20.46
N SER A 694 -26.75 13.09 21.35
CA SER A 694 -27.11 12.48 22.63
C SER A 694 -27.82 13.47 23.57
N MET A 695 -27.52 14.77 23.47
CA MET A 695 -28.11 15.80 24.33
C MET A 695 -29.37 16.45 23.74
N LEU A 696 -29.50 16.52 22.41
CA LEU A 696 -30.60 17.23 21.74
C LEU A 696 -31.49 16.32 20.87
N GLY A 697 -31.17 15.03 20.78
CA GLY A 697 -31.94 14.03 20.03
C GLY A 697 -33.29 13.76 20.69
N VAL A 698 -34.34 13.72 19.88
CA VAL A 698 -35.73 13.54 20.32
C VAL A 698 -36.26 12.17 19.93
N GLY A 699 -36.07 11.73 18.69
CA GLY A 699 -36.56 10.42 18.22
C GLY A 699 -36.25 10.16 16.75
N GLN A 700 -36.52 8.95 16.26
CA GLN A 700 -36.25 8.57 14.87
C GLN A 700 -37.06 9.41 13.88
N CYS A 701 -36.46 9.73 12.74
CA CYS A 701 -37.13 10.44 11.67
C CYS A 701 -38.07 9.50 10.90
N VAL A 702 -39.29 9.97 10.67
CA VAL A 702 -40.34 9.25 9.93
C VAL A 702 -40.11 9.17 8.40
N GLU A 703 -39.27 10.04 7.85
CA GLU A 703 -39.05 10.15 6.39
C GLU A 703 -37.75 9.48 5.93
N CYS A 704 -36.87 9.05 6.84
CA CYS A 704 -35.66 8.32 6.47
C CYS A 704 -35.17 7.40 7.58
N GLU A 705 -34.77 6.17 7.21
CA GLU A 705 -34.40 5.09 8.13
C GLU A 705 -33.25 5.45 9.08
N SER A 706 -32.28 6.25 8.62
CA SER A 706 -31.06 6.58 9.37
C SER A 706 -31.07 7.98 10.02
N GLY A 707 -32.21 8.68 10.03
CA GLY A 707 -32.31 10.05 10.53
C GLY A 707 -32.83 10.14 11.96
N VAL A 708 -32.35 11.12 12.72
CA VAL A 708 -32.86 11.45 14.06
C VAL A 708 -33.32 12.90 14.07
N LEU A 709 -34.49 13.12 14.67
CA LEU A 709 -35.05 14.44 14.94
C LEU A 709 -34.32 15.07 16.12
N VAL A 710 -33.74 16.26 15.91
CA VAL A 710 -32.92 16.98 16.89
C VAL A 710 -33.54 18.35 17.16
N LEU A 711 -33.64 18.72 18.44
CA LEU A 711 -34.13 20.04 18.86
C LEU A 711 -33.15 21.14 18.40
N ASP A 712 -33.64 22.19 17.74
CA ASP A 712 -32.82 23.37 17.40
C ASP A 712 -32.84 24.37 18.56
N PRO A 713 -31.76 24.49 19.36
CA PRO A 713 -31.72 25.37 20.52
C PRO A 713 -31.68 26.87 20.15
N THR A 714 -31.56 27.20 18.87
CA THR A 714 -31.50 28.57 18.35
C THR A 714 -32.85 29.07 17.82
N SER A 715 -33.84 28.18 17.78
CA SER A 715 -35.13 28.45 17.13
C SER A 715 -36.13 29.24 18.00
N GLY A 716 -35.91 29.36 19.31
CA GLY A 716 -36.78 30.11 20.22
C GLY A 716 -36.96 31.58 19.80
N PRO A 717 -38.18 32.16 19.92
CA PRO A 717 -39.40 31.62 20.55
C PRO A 717 -40.26 30.73 19.62
N LYS A 718 -39.83 30.48 18.38
CA LYS A 718 -40.53 29.61 17.41
C LYS A 718 -39.80 28.27 17.31
N TRP A 719 -39.94 27.47 18.36
CA TRP A 719 -39.20 26.24 18.54
C TRP A 719 -39.38 25.26 17.38
N ARG A 720 -38.29 24.58 17.03
CA ARG A 720 -38.20 23.67 15.90
C ARG A 720 -37.44 22.40 16.27
N VAL A 721 -37.86 21.29 15.68
CA VAL A 721 -37.13 20.02 15.68
C VAL A 721 -36.86 19.66 14.21
N ALA A 722 -35.62 19.32 13.88
CA ALA A 722 -35.20 19.03 12.50
C ALA A 722 -34.47 17.71 12.41
N CYS A 723 -34.66 16.98 11.31
CA CYS A 723 -33.91 15.76 11.06
C CYS A 723 -32.45 16.10 10.73
N ASN A 724 -31.50 15.38 11.31
CA ASN A 724 -30.07 15.55 10.99
C ASN A 724 -29.69 15.01 9.59
N ARG A 725 -30.44 14.06 9.02
CA ARG A 725 -30.19 13.49 7.66
C ARG A 725 -31.01 14.12 6.53
N CYS A 726 -32.34 13.95 6.51
CA CYS A 726 -33.22 14.44 5.42
C CYS A 726 -33.79 15.85 5.68
N SER A 727 -34.48 16.48 4.74
CA SER A 727 -34.94 17.88 4.81
C SER A 727 -36.07 18.19 5.82
N VAL A 728 -36.48 17.24 6.66
CA VAL A 728 -37.60 17.42 7.61
C VAL A 728 -37.30 18.48 8.66
N VAL A 729 -38.24 19.41 8.83
CA VAL A 729 -38.26 20.42 9.91
C VAL A 729 -39.70 20.55 10.40
N ALA A 730 -39.92 20.33 11.70
CA ALA A 730 -41.21 20.49 12.36
C ALA A 730 -41.16 21.68 13.32
N HIS A 731 -42.19 22.52 13.28
CA HIS A 731 -42.41 23.57 14.27
C HIS A 731 -43.18 22.99 15.46
N CYS A 732 -42.84 23.42 16.67
CA CYS A 732 -43.48 22.93 17.88
C CYS A 732 -43.58 24.03 18.93
N PHE A 733 -44.56 23.90 19.83
CA PHE A 733 -44.69 24.72 21.04
C PHE A 733 -44.74 26.24 20.79
N GLU A 734 -45.72 26.71 20.03
CA GLU A 734 -45.97 28.15 19.91
C GLU A 734 -46.27 28.75 21.30
N ASN A 735 -45.73 29.95 21.57
CA ASN A 735 -45.80 30.65 22.85
C ASN A 735 -44.98 30.02 24.01
N ALA A 736 -44.18 28.98 23.76
CA ALA A 736 -43.19 28.51 24.72
C ALA A 736 -41.97 29.43 24.78
N HIS A 737 -41.55 29.81 25.99
CA HIS A 737 -40.36 30.62 26.18
C HIS A 737 -39.11 29.77 26.46
N ARG A 738 -39.29 28.49 26.81
CA ARG A 738 -38.19 27.53 27.00
C ARG A 738 -38.63 26.11 26.62
N VAL A 739 -37.79 25.39 25.88
CA VAL A 739 -37.95 23.97 25.54
C VAL A 739 -36.62 23.26 25.76
N ARG A 740 -36.63 22.08 26.40
CA ARG A 740 -35.45 21.24 26.63
C ARG A 740 -35.77 19.77 26.38
N VAL A 741 -34.76 18.99 26.02
CA VAL A 741 -34.84 17.53 25.97
C VAL A 741 -34.57 17.00 27.37
N SER A 742 -35.47 16.15 27.87
CA SER A 742 -35.34 15.47 29.16
C SER A 742 -34.51 14.19 29.02
N ALA A 743 -33.99 13.70 30.14
CA ALA A 743 -33.29 12.40 30.20
C ALA A 743 -34.25 11.20 30.18
N GLU A 744 -35.55 11.43 30.40
CA GLU A 744 -36.57 10.39 30.39
C GLU A 744 -37.07 10.10 28.96
N THR A 745 -37.45 8.85 28.70
CA THR A 745 -37.96 8.38 27.40
C THR A 745 -39.41 7.93 27.48
N CYS A 746 -40.13 8.02 26.36
CA CYS A 746 -41.50 7.57 26.25
C CYS A 746 -41.61 6.04 26.25
N ALA A 747 -42.43 5.47 27.13
CA ALA A 747 -42.64 4.02 27.21
C ALA A 747 -43.27 3.39 25.93
N ALA A 748 -43.91 4.19 25.06
CA ALA A 748 -44.62 3.69 23.89
C ALA A 748 -43.80 3.72 22.58
N CYS A 749 -42.88 4.69 22.44
CA CYS A 749 -42.13 4.88 21.19
C CYS A 749 -40.63 5.19 21.40
N GLU A 750 -40.16 5.12 22.65
CA GLU A 750 -38.76 5.31 23.06
C GLU A 750 -38.16 6.71 22.77
N ALA A 751 -38.94 7.64 22.20
CA ALA A 751 -38.53 9.02 22.01
C ALA A 751 -38.30 9.75 23.34
N ALA A 752 -37.29 10.63 23.40
CA ALA A 752 -37.02 11.48 24.56
C ALA A 752 -38.19 12.43 24.85
N LEU A 753 -38.48 12.63 26.14
CA LEU A 753 -39.51 13.57 26.58
C LEU A 753 -39.00 15.02 26.43
N LEU A 754 -39.92 15.95 26.19
CA LEU A 754 -39.60 17.38 26.10
C LEU A 754 -40.20 18.13 27.28
N ASP A 755 -39.35 18.89 27.99
CA ASP A 755 -39.75 19.82 29.04
C ASP A 755 -40.07 21.18 28.41
N VAL A 756 -41.33 21.59 28.48
CA VAL A 756 -41.83 22.81 27.82
C VAL A 756 -42.38 23.79 28.85
N ASP A 757 -41.88 25.03 28.80
CA ASP A 757 -42.29 26.14 29.67
C ASP A 757 -42.99 27.23 28.83
N PHE A 758 -44.30 27.36 29.01
CA PHE A 758 -45.15 28.31 28.32
C PHE A 758 -45.22 29.66 29.04
N ASN A 759 -45.46 30.73 28.28
CA ASN A 759 -45.64 32.04 28.88
C ASN A 759 -46.92 32.06 29.74
N LYS A 760 -46.81 32.53 31.00
CA LYS A 760 -47.92 32.62 31.96
C LYS A 760 -49.16 33.35 31.43
N ALA A 761 -48.99 34.33 30.54
CA ALA A 761 -50.09 35.10 29.96
C ALA A 761 -50.77 34.43 28.74
N LYS A 762 -50.18 33.38 28.17
CA LYS A 762 -50.62 32.73 26.92
C LYS A 762 -50.42 31.21 26.96
N SER A 763 -50.49 30.60 28.15
CA SER A 763 -50.26 29.17 28.29
C SER A 763 -51.43 28.40 27.68
N PRO A 764 -51.19 27.45 26.77
CA PRO A 764 -52.24 26.63 26.20
C PRO A 764 -52.53 25.37 27.05
N LEU A 765 -51.90 25.24 28.23
CA LEU A 765 -52.10 24.12 29.14
C LEU A 765 -53.38 24.28 29.99
N PRO A 766 -54.08 23.19 30.32
CA PRO A 766 -55.25 23.23 31.19
C PRO A 766 -54.90 23.71 32.62
N GLY A 767 -55.79 24.49 33.24
CA GLY A 767 -55.68 24.87 34.66
C GLY A 767 -54.65 25.95 35.01
N ASN A 768 -54.29 26.86 34.09
CA ASN A 768 -53.25 27.89 34.27
C ASN A 768 -51.83 27.33 34.55
N GLY A 769 -51.58 26.05 34.27
CA GLY A 769 -50.23 25.49 34.32
C GLY A 769 -49.31 26.14 33.28
N THR A 770 -48.03 26.30 33.59
CA THR A 770 -47.04 26.85 32.64
C THR A 770 -46.00 25.84 32.20
N GLN A 771 -45.91 24.68 32.87
CA GLN A 771 -44.92 23.65 32.58
C GLN A 771 -45.60 22.33 32.25
N HIS A 772 -45.12 21.65 31.20
CA HIS A 772 -45.54 20.30 30.85
C HIS A 772 -44.34 19.51 30.32
N THR A 773 -44.24 18.25 30.73
CA THR A 773 -43.23 17.30 30.25
C THR A 773 -43.96 16.16 29.56
N GLY A 774 -43.60 15.88 28.30
CA GLY A 774 -44.32 14.87 27.52
C GLY A 774 -43.58 14.44 26.27
N CYS A 775 -44.02 13.32 25.70
CA CYS A 775 -43.48 12.82 24.43
C CYS A 775 -44.07 13.62 23.28
N VAL A 776 -43.22 14.17 22.40
CA VAL A 776 -43.71 14.92 21.24
C VAL A 776 -44.58 14.09 20.31
N PHE A 777 -44.50 12.75 20.33
CA PHE A 777 -45.32 11.88 19.48
C PHE A 777 -46.57 11.38 20.20
N CYS A 778 -46.44 10.90 21.45
CA CYS A 778 -47.48 10.15 22.15
C CYS A 778 -48.26 10.95 23.20
N ASP A 779 -47.78 12.11 23.64
CA ASP A 779 -48.46 12.89 24.69
C ASP A 779 -49.74 13.56 24.14
N PRO A 780 -50.91 13.35 24.77
CA PRO A 780 -52.19 13.89 24.30
C PRO A 780 -52.21 15.42 24.25
N ILE A 781 -51.59 16.09 25.22
CA ILE A 781 -51.55 17.56 25.29
C ILE A 781 -50.68 18.10 24.15
N PHE A 782 -49.51 17.53 23.91
CA PHE A 782 -48.66 17.90 22.77
C PHE A 782 -49.25 17.49 21.41
N GLN A 783 -50.10 16.47 21.34
CA GLN A 783 -50.89 16.15 20.14
C GLN A 783 -51.95 17.21 19.85
N GLU A 784 -52.67 17.69 20.86
CA GLU A 784 -53.68 18.75 20.70
C GLU A 784 -53.05 20.08 20.29
N LEU A 785 -51.93 20.47 20.91
CA LEU A 785 -51.17 21.68 20.54
C LEU A 785 -50.61 21.66 19.11
N ARG A 786 -50.56 20.49 18.47
CA ARG A 786 -50.16 20.33 17.06
C ARG A 786 -51.32 20.49 16.07
N LYS A 787 -52.57 20.25 16.49
CA LYS A 787 -53.74 20.30 15.58
C LYS A 787 -54.03 21.71 15.05
N ASP A 788 -53.60 22.76 15.76
CA ASP A 788 -53.72 24.15 15.32
C ASP A 788 -52.67 24.59 14.28
N GLN A 789 -51.73 23.71 13.90
CA GLN A 789 -50.71 23.98 12.89
C GLN A 789 -51.09 23.31 11.56
N GLY A 790 -51.19 24.10 10.48
CA GLY A 790 -51.82 23.70 9.21
C GLY A 790 -51.28 22.42 8.53
N PRO A 791 -51.97 21.93 7.48
CA PRO A 791 -51.85 20.57 6.94
C PRO A 791 -50.50 20.16 6.31
N ARG A 792 -49.52 21.07 6.23
CA ARG A 792 -48.16 20.79 5.69
C ARG A 792 -47.08 20.62 6.77
N GLN A 793 -47.44 20.63 8.06
CA GLN A 793 -46.49 20.65 9.18
C GLN A 793 -46.70 19.53 10.21
N GLN A 794 -47.51 18.51 9.90
CA GLN A 794 -47.83 17.43 10.82
C GLN A 794 -46.75 16.33 10.78
N LEU A 795 -46.22 15.97 11.96
CA LEU A 795 -45.43 14.75 12.16
C LEU A 795 -46.38 13.53 12.10
N PRO A 796 -46.17 12.53 11.23
CA PRO A 796 -47.01 11.33 11.20
C PRO A 796 -46.88 10.53 12.50
N GLY A 797 -47.98 9.89 12.93
CA GLY A 797 -47.93 8.86 13.98
C GLY A 797 -47.22 7.59 13.49
N PRO A 798 -46.74 6.72 14.40
CA PRO A 798 -46.02 5.51 14.01
C PRO A 798 -46.93 4.62 13.14
N SER A 799 -46.49 4.37 11.90
CA SER A 799 -47.11 3.40 11.00
C SER A 799 -46.26 2.14 10.97
N ASN A 800 -46.93 0.99 11.05
CA ASN A 800 -46.34 -0.35 11.05
C ASN A 800 -45.47 -0.55 9.80
N ALA A 801 -44.15 -0.52 9.98
CA ALA A 801 -43.16 -0.93 8.99
C ALA A 801 -42.14 -1.87 9.65
N LEU A 802 -42.58 -3.11 9.89
CA LEU A 802 -41.70 -4.25 10.11
C LEU A 802 -41.92 -5.20 8.93
N GLY A 803 -41.08 -5.03 7.91
CA GLY A 803 -40.98 -5.87 6.73
C GLY A 803 -39.51 -6.14 6.44
N MET A 804 -38.77 -6.63 7.43
CA MET A 804 -37.50 -7.30 7.21
C MET A 804 -37.76 -8.80 7.25
N ALA A 805 -37.28 -9.50 6.23
CA ALA A 805 -37.35 -10.95 6.11
C ALA A 805 -36.59 -11.60 7.27
N GLU A 806 -37.29 -11.88 8.36
CA GLU A 806 -36.91 -12.94 9.29
C GLU A 806 -37.14 -14.27 8.57
N GLY A 807 -36.04 -14.88 8.15
CA GLY A 807 -36.00 -16.22 7.56
C GLY A 807 -34.82 -17.00 8.11
N ALA A 808 -34.73 -17.14 9.43
CA ALA A 808 -33.98 -18.26 10.00
C ALA A 808 -34.82 -19.52 9.79
N PRO A 809 -34.31 -20.59 9.13
CA PRO A 809 -35.06 -21.81 9.01
C PRO A 809 -35.19 -22.44 10.39
N ARG A 810 -36.41 -22.45 10.94
CA ARG A 810 -36.75 -23.32 12.07
C ARG A 810 -36.73 -24.77 11.56
N GLN A 811 -35.61 -25.45 11.70
CA GLN A 811 -35.60 -26.92 11.64
C GLN A 811 -36.13 -27.47 12.96
N SER A 812 -37.45 -27.46 13.12
CA SER A 812 -38.12 -28.46 13.94
C SER A 812 -38.20 -29.75 13.12
N GLY A 813 -37.81 -30.89 13.70
CA GLY A 813 -37.80 -32.18 13.00
C GLY A 813 -39.12 -32.46 12.29
N GLN A 814 -39.09 -32.37 10.95
CA GLN A 814 -40.21 -32.73 10.09
C GLN A 814 -40.03 -34.18 9.63
N THR A 815 -41.00 -35.00 10.03
CA THR A 815 -41.11 -36.40 9.65
C THR A 815 -41.47 -36.55 8.16
N ALA A 816 -41.27 -37.76 7.62
CA ALA A 816 -41.51 -38.13 6.22
C ALA A 816 -42.97 -38.02 5.71
N GLU A 817 -43.86 -37.33 6.43
CA GLU A 817 -45.29 -37.18 6.11
C GLU A 817 -45.64 -35.89 5.32
N GLU A 818 -44.72 -34.93 5.15
CA GLU A 818 -45.01 -33.63 4.48
C GLU A 818 -44.59 -33.54 2.99
N THR A 819 -43.90 -34.56 2.45
CA THR A 819 -43.38 -34.56 1.06
C THR A 819 -44.46 -34.40 -0.03
N PRO A 820 -45.66 -35.02 0.06
CA PRO A 820 -46.73 -34.81 -0.92
C PRO A 820 -47.28 -33.37 -0.91
N GLY A 821 -47.33 -32.73 0.27
CA GLY A 821 -47.88 -31.38 0.43
C GLY A 821 -47.04 -30.28 -0.23
N PHE A 822 -45.71 -30.45 -0.28
CA PHE A 822 -44.83 -29.53 -1.01
C PHE A 822 -45.01 -29.63 -2.52
N LEU A 823 -45.06 -30.85 -3.09
CA LEU A 823 -45.25 -31.05 -4.53
C LEU A 823 -46.60 -30.50 -5.00
N ASP A 824 -47.66 -30.72 -4.22
CA ASP A 824 -49.00 -30.18 -4.49
C ASP A 824 -49.03 -28.65 -4.41
N ALA A 825 -48.33 -28.05 -3.43
CA ALA A 825 -48.23 -26.60 -3.33
C ALA A 825 -47.44 -25.99 -4.50
N LEU A 826 -46.33 -26.61 -4.88
CA LEU A 826 -45.48 -26.13 -5.98
C LEU A 826 -46.21 -26.20 -7.33
N LEU A 827 -46.91 -27.30 -7.61
CA LEU A 827 -47.69 -27.46 -8.85
C LEU A 827 -48.93 -26.56 -8.88
N ARG A 828 -49.48 -26.17 -7.72
CA ARG A 828 -50.55 -25.17 -7.66
C ARG A 828 -50.04 -23.76 -7.96
N ASP A 829 -48.87 -23.41 -7.42
CA ASP A 829 -48.24 -22.11 -7.64
C ASP A 829 -47.59 -22.01 -9.03
N PHE A 830 -47.34 -23.16 -9.67
CA PHE A 830 -46.78 -23.30 -11.01
C PHE A 830 -47.61 -24.30 -11.85
N PRO A 831 -48.83 -23.93 -12.30
CA PRO A 831 -49.83 -24.87 -12.81
C PRO A 831 -49.60 -25.37 -14.23
N ALA A 832 -48.68 -24.77 -15.00
CA ALA A 832 -48.38 -25.16 -16.37
C ALA A 832 -46.89 -24.93 -16.70
N PRO A 833 -46.33 -25.66 -17.69
CA PRO A 833 -45.00 -25.37 -18.23
C PRO A 833 -44.90 -23.93 -18.76
N LEU A 834 -43.71 -23.35 -18.67
CA LEU A 834 -43.40 -22.02 -19.19
C LEU A 834 -43.48 -21.99 -20.71
N SER A 835 -44.26 -21.04 -21.23
CA SER A 835 -44.23 -20.67 -22.64
C SER A 835 -42.97 -19.85 -22.98
N PRO A 836 -42.57 -19.73 -24.25
CA PRO A 836 -41.44 -18.89 -24.67
C PRO A 836 -41.55 -17.42 -24.21
N GLU A 837 -42.77 -16.91 -24.07
CA GLU A 837 -43.07 -15.53 -23.66
C GLU A 837 -43.20 -15.35 -22.14
N SER A 838 -43.23 -16.45 -21.38
CA SER A 838 -43.38 -16.38 -19.92
C SER A 838 -42.09 -15.86 -19.26
N PRO A 839 -42.20 -14.97 -18.25
CA PRO A 839 -41.05 -14.55 -17.46
C PRO A 839 -40.49 -15.73 -16.68
N LEU A 840 -39.16 -15.80 -16.55
CA LEU A 840 -38.50 -16.85 -15.78
C LEU A 840 -38.80 -16.66 -14.28
N PRO A 841 -39.08 -17.75 -13.54
CA PRO A 841 -39.46 -17.68 -12.14
C PRO A 841 -38.27 -17.41 -11.20
N TRP A 842 -37.04 -17.41 -11.73
CA TRP A 842 -35.81 -17.10 -11.02
C TRP A 842 -34.83 -16.36 -11.93
N LYS A 843 -33.95 -15.56 -11.33
CA LYS A 843 -32.99 -14.73 -12.08
C LYS A 843 -31.86 -15.60 -12.66
N VAL A 844 -31.60 -15.42 -13.95
CA VAL A 844 -30.51 -16.12 -14.66
C VAL A 844 -29.17 -15.35 -14.49
N PRO A 845 -28.07 -16.05 -14.20
CA PRO A 845 -26.69 -15.56 -14.09
C PRO A 845 -26.16 -14.56 -15.12
N GLY A 846 -26.61 -14.67 -16.37
CA GLY A 846 -26.01 -14.05 -17.53
C GLY A 846 -26.68 -14.50 -18.82
N PRO A 847 -26.23 -14.00 -19.99
CA PRO A 847 -26.90 -14.24 -21.27
C PRO A 847 -26.46 -15.54 -21.98
N VAL A 848 -25.31 -16.11 -21.60
CA VAL A 848 -24.72 -17.29 -22.24
C VAL A 848 -24.02 -18.21 -21.23
N LEU A 849 -23.96 -19.50 -21.55
CA LEU A 849 -23.22 -20.55 -20.83
C LEU A 849 -22.43 -21.41 -21.82
N THR A 850 -21.31 -21.99 -21.38
CA THR A 850 -20.64 -23.07 -22.11
C THR A 850 -21.25 -24.43 -21.75
N LEU A 851 -20.97 -25.46 -22.55
CA LEU A 851 -21.43 -26.83 -22.26
C LEU A 851 -20.86 -27.35 -20.93
N GLU A 852 -19.61 -27.01 -20.62
CA GLU A 852 -18.93 -27.41 -19.38
C GLU A 852 -19.52 -26.72 -18.14
N GLU A 853 -20.06 -25.51 -18.29
CA GLU A 853 -20.71 -24.76 -17.18
C GLU A 853 -22.15 -25.21 -16.90
N ALA A 854 -22.79 -25.89 -17.85
CA ALA A 854 -24.23 -26.11 -17.86
C ALA A 854 -24.74 -26.90 -16.64
N GLU A 855 -24.07 -28.00 -16.27
CA GLU A 855 -24.52 -28.83 -15.15
C GLU A 855 -24.54 -28.06 -13.83
N GLY A 856 -23.45 -27.37 -13.49
CA GLY A 856 -23.34 -26.59 -12.25
C GLY A 856 -24.35 -25.43 -12.20
N GLU A 857 -24.46 -24.64 -13.27
CA GLU A 857 -25.35 -23.47 -13.30
C GLU A 857 -26.83 -23.87 -13.25
N LEU A 858 -27.21 -24.98 -13.88
CA LEU A 858 -28.58 -25.48 -13.84
C LEU A 858 -28.91 -26.10 -12.47
N ALA A 859 -27.97 -26.81 -11.85
CA ALA A 859 -28.13 -27.36 -10.50
C ALA A 859 -28.30 -26.24 -9.45
N GLU A 860 -27.47 -25.21 -9.49
CA GLU A 860 -27.58 -24.03 -8.60
C GLU A 860 -28.91 -23.29 -8.81
N LEU A 861 -29.33 -23.12 -10.07
CA LEU A 861 -30.60 -22.48 -10.41
C LEU A 861 -31.80 -23.26 -9.85
N ALA A 862 -31.81 -24.59 -10.00
CA ALA A 862 -32.86 -25.46 -9.47
C ALA A 862 -32.89 -25.44 -7.95
N LEU A 863 -31.74 -25.58 -7.29
CA LEU A 863 -31.63 -25.58 -5.83
C LEU A 863 -32.05 -24.24 -5.22
N GLY A 864 -31.62 -23.11 -5.80
CA GLY A 864 -32.03 -21.79 -5.34
C GLY A 864 -33.54 -21.58 -5.43
N PHE A 865 -34.14 -21.99 -6.55
CA PHE A 865 -35.58 -21.91 -6.75
C PHE A 865 -36.37 -22.79 -5.77
N LEU A 866 -35.97 -24.05 -5.58
CA LEU A 866 -36.63 -25.00 -4.68
C LEU A 866 -36.48 -24.57 -3.20
N SER A 867 -35.28 -24.15 -2.81
CA SER A 867 -34.99 -23.69 -1.44
C SER A 867 -35.77 -22.42 -1.08
N SER A 868 -35.97 -21.51 -2.04
CA SER A 868 -36.81 -20.30 -1.83
C SER A 868 -38.27 -20.61 -1.48
N ARG A 869 -38.72 -21.84 -1.76
CA ARG A 869 -40.06 -22.35 -1.46
C ARG A 869 -40.07 -23.34 -0.30
N SER A 870 -38.98 -23.41 0.46
CA SER A 870 -38.83 -24.32 1.61
C SER A 870 -38.94 -25.80 1.23
N ALA A 871 -38.45 -26.19 0.07
CA ALA A 871 -38.33 -27.61 -0.30
C ALA A 871 -37.41 -28.34 0.70
N PRO A 872 -37.80 -29.54 1.19
CA PRO A 872 -36.90 -30.37 1.98
C PRO A 872 -35.57 -30.64 1.23
N PRO A 873 -34.38 -30.53 1.87
CA PRO A 873 -33.10 -30.59 1.16
C PRO A 873 -32.87 -31.85 0.31
N SER A 874 -33.27 -33.03 0.80
CA SER A 874 -33.15 -34.29 0.05
C SER A 874 -34.07 -34.33 -1.17
N LEU A 875 -35.30 -33.83 -1.03
CA LEU A 875 -36.25 -33.70 -2.13
C LEU A 875 -35.77 -32.68 -3.15
N ALA A 876 -35.24 -31.54 -2.70
CA ALA A 876 -34.72 -30.49 -3.56
C ALA A 876 -33.53 -30.99 -4.39
N ALA A 877 -32.59 -31.70 -3.77
CA ALA A 877 -31.45 -32.29 -4.46
C ALA A 877 -31.88 -33.34 -5.50
N CYS A 878 -32.81 -34.23 -5.16
CA CYS A 878 -33.31 -35.25 -6.10
C CYS A 878 -34.06 -34.63 -7.28
N LEU A 879 -34.94 -33.65 -7.04
CA LEU A 879 -35.70 -32.97 -8.10
C LEU A 879 -34.77 -32.16 -9.02
N ALA A 880 -33.78 -31.47 -8.43
CA ALA A 880 -32.76 -30.76 -9.20
C ALA A 880 -31.96 -31.74 -10.07
N HIS A 881 -31.49 -32.85 -9.50
CA HIS A 881 -30.78 -33.89 -10.24
C HIS A 881 -31.60 -34.42 -11.42
N GLU A 882 -32.86 -34.82 -11.16
CA GLU A 882 -33.73 -35.40 -12.19
C GLU A 882 -33.94 -34.41 -13.36
N ALA A 883 -34.27 -33.15 -13.04
CA ALA A 883 -34.51 -32.13 -14.05
C ALA A 883 -33.25 -31.80 -14.87
N VAL A 884 -32.11 -31.65 -14.20
CA VAL A 884 -30.82 -31.36 -14.85
C VAL A 884 -30.36 -32.54 -15.71
N SER A 885 -30.43 -33.77 -15.18
CA SER A 885 -30.02 -34.99 -15.87
C SER A 885 -30.86 -35.23 -17.13
N GLN A 886 -32.19 -35.05 -17.07
CA GLN A 886 -33.05 -35.16 -18.24
C GLN A 886 -32.73 -34.10 -19.30
N LEU A 887 -32.51 -32.84 -18.88
CA LEU A 887 -32.17 -31.75 -19.80
C LEU A 887 -30.81 -31.99 -20.47
N LEU A 888 -29.77 -32.38 -19.72
CA LEU A 888 -28.44 -32.63 -20.29
C LEU A 888 -28.39 -33.87 -21.21
N ARG A 889 -29.34 -34.80 -21.09
CA ARG A 889 -29.52 -35.93 -22.04
C ARG A 889 -30.28 -35.54 -23.31
N SER A 890 -30.95 -34.38 -23.32
CA SER A 890 -31.67 -33.86 -24.50
C SER A 890 -30.71 -33.22 -25.51
N ASP A 891 -31.19 -32.97 -26.73
CA ASP A 891 -30.39 -32.28 -27.73
C ASP A 891 -30.28 -30.77 -27.44
N LEU A 892 -29.13 -30.35 -26.92
CA LEU A 892 -28.86 -28.94 -26.61
C LEU A 892 -28.53 -28.08 -27.85
N SER A 893 -28.56 -28.65 -29.07
CA SER A 893 -28.26 -27.92 -30.30
C SER A 893 -29.19 -26.72 -30.55
N GLU A 894 -30.44 -26.81 -30.09
CA GLU A 894 -31.45 -25.74 -30.19
C GLU A 894 -31.11 -24.49 -29.38
N PHE A 895 -30.26 -24.62 -28.35
CA PHE A 895 -29.83 -23.49 -27.51
C PHE A 895 -28.54 -22.85 -27.99
N ARG A 896 -27.91 -23.32 -29.08
CA ARG A 896 -26.63 -22.77 -29.56
C ARG A 896 -26.79 -21.33 -30.03
N LYS A 897 -25.95 -20.43 -29.52
CA LYS A 897 -25.79 -19.07 -30.04
C LYS A 897 -24.57 -19.00 -30.97
N LEU A 898 -24.75 -18.37 -32.13
CA LEU A 898 -23.63 -18.02 -33.01
C LEU A 898 -22.77 -16.94 -32.33
N PRO A 899 -21.43 -17.02 -32.42
CA PRO A 899 -20.58 -15.93 -31.96
C PRO A 899 -20.93 -14.66 -32.75
N GLU A 900 -21.23 -13.56 -32.06
CA GLU A 900 -21.26 -12.25 -32.72
C GLU A 900 -19.84 -11.95 -33.24
N GLN A 901 -19.72 -11.53 -34.50
CA GLN A 901 -18.44 -11.14 -35.09
C GLN A 901 -17.93 -9.88 -34.38
N GLU A 902 -16.98 -10.02 -33.47
CA GLU A 902 -16.20 -8.89 -32.95
C GLU A 902 -14.94 -8.70 -33.79
N GLU A 903 -14.74 -7.48 -34.29
CA GLU A 903 -13.49 -6.99 -34.86
C GLU A 903 -12.47 -6.82 -33.73
N ASP A 904 -11.61 -7.82 -33.49
CA ASP A 904 -10.37 -7.57 -32.76
C ASP A 904 -9.23 -8.38 -33.38
N GLY A 905 -8.27 -7.66 -33.94
CA GLY A 905 -7.08 -8.18 -34.58
C GLY A 905 -5.97 -8.34 -33.54
N ASP A 906 -6.00 -9.41 -32.75
CA ASP A 906 -4.86 -9.84 -31.97
C ASP A 906 -4.69 -11.37 -32.01
N ARG A 907 -3.43 -11.77 -32.07
CA ARG A 907 -2.93 -13.10 -32.50
C ARG A 907 -3.67 -14.28 -31.87
N ALA A 908 -4.37 -15.04 -32.72
CA ALA A 908 -4.92 -16.34 -32.39
C ALA A 908 -3.80 -17.39 -32.27
N GLU A 909 -3.55 -17.88 -31.05
CA GLU A 909 -3.12 -19.26 -30.87
C GLU A 909 -4.35 -20.17 -31.03
N GLU A 910 -4.22 -21.16 -31.92
CA GLU A 910 -5.27 -22.13 -32.27
C GLU A 910 -5.82 -22.86 -31.03
N LYS A 911 -7.02 -22.47 -30.57
CA LYS A 911 -7.88 -23.35 -29.75
C LYS A 911 -9.28 -23.40 -30.35
N ALA A 912 -9.88 -24.58 -30.26
CA ALA A 912 -11.16 -24.91 -30.87
C ALA A 912 -12.27 -23.91 -30.48
N PRO A 913 -13.25 -23.64 -31.38
CA PRO A 913 -14.35 -22.73 -31.09
C PRO A 913 -15.17 -23.22 -29.88
N VAL A 914 -15.27 -22.39 -28.84
CA VAL A 914 -16.07 -22.66 -27.65
C VAL A 914 -17.56 -22.57 -28.02
N ILE A 915 -18.33 -23.62 -27.70
CA ILE A 915 -19.79 -23.66 -27.96
C ILE A 915 -20.51 -22.86 -26.87
N LEU A 916 -21.23 -21.81 -27.26
CA LEU A 916 -22.04 -20.99 -26.36
C LEU A 916 -23.53 -21.36 -26.48
N LEU A 917 -24.19 -21.48 -25.34
CA LEU A 917 -25.61 -21.83 -25.19
C LEU A 917 -26.40 -20.64 -24.62
N ASP A 918 -27.66 -20.49 -25.03
CA ASP A 918 -28.59 -19.50 -24.50
C ASP A 918 -29.01 -19.85 -23.06
N ALA A 919 -28.50 -19.08 -22.09
CA ALA A 919 -28.74 -19.32 -20.68
C ALA A 919 -30.23 -19.20 -20.30
N ALA A 920 -30.97 -18.27 -20.93
CA ALA A 920 -32.38 -18.05 -20.64
C ALA A 920 -33.26 -19.18 -21.20
N GLY A 921 -32.97 -19.66 -22.41
CA GLY A 921 -33.60 -20.83 -23.00
C GLY A 921 -33.38 -22.10 -22.18
N LEU A 922 -32.13 -22.36 -21.76
CA LEU A 922 -31.80 -23.48 -20.88
C LEU A 922 -32.50 -23.40 -19.52
N ALA A 923 -32.51 -22.23 -18.89
CA ALA A 923 -33.23 -22.02 -17.64
C ALA A 923 -34.74 -22.30 -17.77
N ARG A 924 -35.36 -21.86 -18.87
CA ARG A 924 -36.77 -22.15 -19.15
C ARG A 924 -37.01 -23.65 -19.29
N SER A 925 -36.15 -24.33 -20.06
CA SER A 925 -36.24 -25.77 -20.26
C SER A 925 -36.06 -26.53 -18.93
N LEU A 926 -35.13 -26.10 -18.08
CA LEU A 926 -34.93 -26.66 -16.75
C LEU A 926 -36.20 -26.56 -15.88
N PHE A 927 -36.84 -25.40 -15.81
CA PHE A 927 -38.07 -25.25 -15.03
C PHE A 927 -39.22 -26.09 -15.57
N ASN A 928 -39.28 -26.32 -16.88
CA ASN A 928 -40.25 -27.23 -17.49
C ASN A 928 -39.97 -28.69 -17.11
N HIS A 929 -38.71 -29.13 -17.13
CA HIS A 929 -38.32 -30.46 -16.66
C HIS A 929 -38.57 -30.62 -15.15
N LEU A 930 -38.33 -29.57 -14.36
CA LEU A 930 -38.62 -29.55 -12.93
C LEU A 930 -40.13 -29.70 -12.66
N TRP A 931 -40.97 -28.98 -13.41
CA TRP A 931 -42.43 -29.11 -13.34
C TRP A 931 -42.88 -30.54 -13.71
N GLN A 932 -42.32 -31.12 -14.77
CA GLN A 932 -42.60 -32.49 -15.18
C GLN A 932 -42.20 -33.50 -14.11
N ALA A 933 -41.00 -33.37 -13.53
CA ALA A 933 -40.52 -34.23 -12.44
C ALA A 933 -41.45 -34.14 -11.21
N CYS A 934 -41.87 -32.92 -10.83
CA CYS A 934 -42.82 -32.72 -9.73
C CYS A 934 -44.16 -33.40 -10.02
N GLY A 935 -44.70 -33.26 -11.24
CA GLY A 935 -45.95 -33.91 -11.66
C GLY A 935 -45.88 -35.43 -11.66
N GLN A 936 -44.77 -36.01 -12.11
CA GLN A 936 -44.55 -37.46 -12.08
C GLN A 936 -44.46 -37.97 -10.64
N TRP A 937 -43.74 -37.26 -9.77
CA TRP A 937 -43.48 -37.69 -8.40
C TRP A 937 -44.65 -37.43 -7.44
N GLN A 938 -45.66 -36.66 -7.87
CA GLN A 938 -46.94 -36.49 -7.17
C GLN A 938 -47.63 -37.85 -6.92
N GLN A 939 -47.50 -38.79 -7.86
CA GLN A 939 -48.07 -40.14 -7.73
C GLN A 939 -47.18 -41.07 -6.90
N GLN A 940 -45.86 -40.97 -7.07
CA GLN A 940 -44.89 -41.82 -6.37
C GLN A 940 -43.53 -41.11 -6.27
N VAL A 941 -43.19 -40.61 -5.07
CA VAL A 941 -41.86 -40.03 -4.81
C VAL A 941 -40.80 -41.15 -4.73
N PRO A 942 -39.64 -41.02 -5.40
CA PRO A 942 -38.58 -42.01 -5.37
C PRO A 942 -38.11 -42.37 -3.95
N PRO A 943 -37.77 -43.65 -3.67
CA PRO A 943 -37.25 -44.06 -2.38
C PRO A 943 -36.03 -43.26 -1.92
N ALA A 944 -35.13 -42.88 -2.84
CA ALA A 944 -33.95 -42.07 -2.56
C ALA A 944 -34.29 -40.69 -1.96
N ALA A 945 -35.39 -40.07 -2.40
CA ALA A 945 -35.87 -38.78 -1.86
C ALA A 945 -36.56 -38.92 -0.49
N ARG A 946 -36.92 -40.15 -0.08
CA ARG A 946 -37.55 -40.49 1.21
C ARG A 946 -36.58 -41.12 2.21
N ALA A 947 -35.38 -41.50 1.77
CA ALA A 947 -34.40 -42.16 2.62
C ALA A 947 -33.90 -41.21 3.71
N PRO A 948 -33.82 -41.64 4.98
CA PRO A 948 -33.19 -40.85 6.03
C PRO A 948 -31.69 -40.74 5.71
N GLN A 949 -31.22 -39.53 5.43
CA GLN A 949 -29.79 -39.25 5.31
C GLN A 949 -29.19 -38.89 6.67
N ARG A 950 -27.88 -39.08 6.82
CA ARG A 950 -27.13 -38.49 7.94
C ARG A 950 -27.38 -36.98 7.97
N GLN A 951 -28.02 -36.51 9.05
CA GLN A 951 -28.30 -35.09 9.22
C GLN A 951 -27.04 -34.38 9.73
N TRP A 952 -26.63 -33.34 9.01
CA TRP A 952 -25.53 -32.47 9.42
C TRP A 952 -26.11 -31.19 10.00
N LEU A 953 -25.76 -30.88 11.24
CA LEU A 953 -26.07 -29.57 11.80
C LEU A 953 -25.03 -28.56 11.32
N VAL A 954 -25.46 -27.58 10.52
CA VAL A 954 -24.59 -26.60 9.88
C VAL A 954 -25.04 -25.19 10.27
N SER A 955 -24.10 -24.36 10.70
CA SER A 955 -24.29 -22.93 10.92
C SER A 955 -23.43 -22.16 9.93
N ALA A 956 -24.04 -21.31 9.10
CA ALA A 956 -23.32 -20.50 8.13
C ALA A 956 -23.76 -19.04 8.24
N HIS A 957 -22.82 -18.11 8.26
CA HIS A 957 -23.12 -16.69 8.28
C HIS A 957 -22.09 -15.89 7.50
N ALA A 958 -22.56 -14.89 6.75
CA ALA A 958 -21.71 -14.11 5.86
C ALA A 958 -22.16 -12.65 5.84
N ILE A 959 -21.23 -11.70 6.00
CA ILE A 959 -21.53 -10.25 5.99
C ILE A 959 -20.55 -9.46 5.14
N ARG A 960 -21.07 -8.43 4.47
CA ARG A 960 -20.25 -7.44 3.74
C ARG A 960 -19.29 -6.67 4.65
N ASN A 961 -19.71 -6.45 5.90
CA ASN A 961 -19.01 -5.63 6.88
C ASN A 961 -18.63 -4.24 6.31
N ALA A 962 -17.35 -3.83 6.40
CA ALA A 962 -16.89 -2.50 6.01
C ALA A 962 -16.53 -2.36 4.52
N ARG A 963 -16.59 -3.44 3.73
CA ARG A 963 -16.32 -3.43 2.29
C ARG A 963 -17.48 -2.82 1.50
N ARG A 964 -17.18 -2.42 0.25
CA ARG A 964 -18.17 -1.85 -0.67
C ARG A 964 -19.17 -2.89 -1.21
N ARG A 965 -18.72 -4.14 -1.39
CA ARG A 965 -19.48 -5.27 -1.93
C ARG A 965 -19.23 -6.52 -1.10
N MET A 966 -20.18 -7.46 -1.16
CA MET A 966 -20.03 -8.81 -0.60
C MET A 966 -19.53 -9.69 -1.73
N GLU A 967 -18.24 -9.95 -1.73
CA GLU A 967 -17.52 -10.67 -2.77
C GLU A 967 -17.47 -12.17 -2.46
N ASP A 968 -17.38 -12.54 -1.17
CA ASP A 968 -17.34 -13.93 -0.72
C ASP A 968 -18.61 -14.75 -1.07
N ARG A 969 -18.42 -16.05 -1.17
CA ARG A 969 -19.46 -17.08 -1.30
C ARG A 969 -19.17 -18.26 -0.38
N HIS A 970 -20.22 -19.01 -0.05
CA HIS A 970 -20.09 -20.28 0.65
C HIS A 970 -21.06 -21.31 0.09
N VAL A 971 -20.75 -22.58 0.29
CA VAL A 971 -21.53 -23.73 -0.21
C VAL A 971 -21.76 -24.71 0.93
N CYS A 972 -23.01 -25.18 1.08
CA CYS A 972 -23.38 -26.21 2.05
C CYS A 972 -24.26 -27.27 1.36
N LEU A 973 -23.66 -28.43 1.04
CA LEU A 973 -24.30 -29.51 0.30
C LEU A 973 -24.23 -30.82 1.11
N PRO A 974 -25.11 -30.98 2.13
CA PRO A 974 -25.17 -32.21 2.93
C PRO A 974 -25.66 -33.43 2.12
N ALA A 975 -26.38 -33.20 1.01
CA ALA A 975 -26.96 -34.22 0.14
C ALA A 975 -26.20 -34.36 -1.19
N PHE A 976 -24.85 -34.33 -1.16
CA PHE A 976 -24.01 -34.26 -2.35
C PHE A 976 -24.28 -35.38 -3.36
N ASN A 977 -24.40 -36.63 -2.90
CA ASN A 977 -24.69 -37.77 -3.79
C ASN A 977 -26.03 -37.62 -4.53
N LEU A 978 -27.07 -37.13 -3.85
CA LEU A 978 -28.40 -36.99 -4.43
C LEU A 978 -28.44 -35.94 -5.54
N LEU A 979 -27.69 -34.84 -5.36
CA LEU A 979 -27.63 -33.76 -6.35
C LEU A 979 -26.97 -34.20 -7.66
N PHE A 980 -25.94 -35.03 -7.59
CA PHE A 980 -25.17 -35.46 -8.76
C PHE A 980 -25.50 -36.88 -9.26
N GLY A 981 -26.40 -37.59 -8.57
CA GLY A 981 -26.84 -38.94 -8.92
C GLY A 981 -25.76 -39.99 -8.72
N LEU A 982 -25.01 -39.91 -7.61
CA LEU A 982 -23.97 -40.89 -7.28
C LEU A 982 -24.60 -42.11 -6.59
N GLU A 983 -24.53 -43.26 -7.24
CA GLU A 983 -25.18 -44.51 -6.80
C GLU A 983 -24.27 -45.45 -5.98
N ASP A 984 -23.06 -45.01 -5.63
CA ASP A 984 -22.16 -45.81 -4.79
C ASP A 984 -22.57 -45.81 -3.31
N SER A 985 -22.04 -46.76 -2.53
CA SER A 985 -22.40 -46.94 -1.11
C SER A 985 -21.74 -45.92 -0.17
N VAL A 986 -21.02 -44.93 -0.68
CA VAL A 986 -20.28 -43.95 0.13
C VAL A 986 -21.10 -42.68 0.23
N GLU A 987 -21.66 -42.40 1.40
CA GLU A 987 -22.33 -41.12 1.66
C GLU A 987 -21.32 -39.96 1.61
N ARG A 988 -21.66 -38.88 0.92
CA ARG A 988 -20.83 -37.68 0.84
C ARG A 988 -21.57 -36.40 1.18
N ALA A 989 -20.87 -35.48 1.85
CA ALA A 989 -21.31 -34.11 2.12
C ALA A 989 -20.18 -33.12 1.80
N TYR A 990 -20.52 -31.99 1.17
CA TYR A 990 -19.54 -31.00 0.71
C TYR A 990 -19.82 -29.61 1.30
N PHE A 991 -18.77 -28.93 1.75
CA PHE A 991 -18.82 -27.59 2.31
C PHE A 991 -17.66 -26.75 1.76
N ALA A 992 -17.88 -25.47 1.48
CA ALA A 992 -16.81 -24.59 1.00
C ALA A 992 -17.01 -23.12 1.37
N VAL A 993 -15.91 -22.39 1.42
CA VAL A 993 -15.86 -20.92 1.49
C VAL A 993 -14.95 -20.45 0.36
N PHE A 994 -15.41 -19.44 -0.38
CA PHE A 994 -14.68 -18.76 -1.45
C PHE A 994 -14.63 -17.28 -1.13
N ASP A 995 -13.44 -16.76 -0.90
CA ASP A 995 -13.19 -15.36 -0.55
C ASP A 995 -12.81 -14.60 -1.83
N GLY A 996 -13.58 -13.58 -2.15
CA GLY A 996 -13.51 -12.91 -3.45
C GLY A 996 -12.76 -11.58 -3.38
N HIS A 997 -11.95 -11.28 -4.40
CA HIS A 997 -11.28 -9.98 -4.50
C HIS A 997 -11.34 -9.40 -5.92
N GLY A 998 -11.35 -8.08 -6.01
CA GLY A 998 -11.44 -7.38 -7.30
C GLY A 998 -12.79 -7.54 -8.01
N GLY A 999 -13.81 -8.03 -7.29
CA GLY A 999 -15.15 -8.36 -7.80
C GLY A 999 -15.65 -9.70 -7.26
N ALA A 1000 -16.94 -9.97 -7.44
CA ALA A 1000 -17.59 -11.18 -6.93
C ALA A 1000 -17.66 -12.33 -7.96
N ASP A 1001 -17.22 -12.10 -9.20
CA ASP A 1001 -17.47 -13.01 -10.32
C ASP A 1001 -16.72 -14.33 -10.18
N ALA A 1002 -15.45 -14.29 -9.76
CA ALA A 1002 -14.63 -15.48 -9.52
C ALA A 1002 -15.17 -16.33 -8.36
N ALA A 1003 -15.45 -15.72 -7.21
CA ALA A 1003 -16.00 -16.42 -6.04
C ALA A 1003 -17.37 -17.05 -6.33
N ARG A 1004 -18.22 -16.33 -7.07
CA ARG A 1004 -19.50 -16.85 -7.56
C ARG A 1004 -19.31 -18.03 -8.50
N TYR A 1005 -18.39 -17.93 -9.45
CA TYR A 1005 -18.10 -19.00 -10.39
C TYR A 1005 -17.59 -20.25 -9.67
N ALA A 1006 -16.64 -20.09 -8.75
CA ALA A 1006 -16.09 -21.17 -7.95
C ALA A 1006 -17.16 -21.85 -7.07
N SER A 1007 -18.06 -21.07 -6.47
CA SER A 1007 -19.16 -21.62 -5.65
C SER A 1007 -20.12 -22.53 -6.42
N VAL A 1008 -20.21 -22.35 -7.74
CA VAL A 1008 -21.07 -23.17 -8.61
C VAL A 1008 -20.30 -24.34 -9.24
N GLN A 1009 -19.07 -24.11 -9.69
CA GLN A 1009 -18.39 -25.06 -10.57
C GLN A 1009 -17.48 -26.06 -9.82
N VAL A 1010 -16.80 -25.67 -8.74
CA VAL A 1010 -15.78 -26.55 -8.10
C VAL A 1010 -16.36 -27.90 -7.69
N HIS A 1011 -17.54 -27.88 -7.04
CA HIS A 1011 -18.17 -29.10 -6.53
C HIS A 1011 -18.85 -29.92 -7.63
N ALA A 1012 -19.38 -29.27 -8.67
CA ALA A 1012 -19.96 -29.92 -9.84
C ALA A 1012 -18.86 -30.63 -10.67
N VAL A 1013 -17.73 -29.96 -10.90
CA VAL A 1013 -16.56 -30.55 -11.57
C VAL A 1013 -16.03 -31.73 -10.75
N ALA A 1014 -15.88 -31.56 -9.43
CA ALA A 1014 -15.43 -32.64 -8.53
C ALA A 1014 -16.34 -33.88 -8.61
N ALA A 1015 -17.67 -33.69 -8.69
CA ALA A 1015 -18.64 -34.78 -8.80
C ALA A 1015 -18.46 -35.66 -10.06
N ARG A 1016 -17.86 -35.10 -11.12
CA ARG A 1016 -17.65 -35.77 -12.41
C ARG A 1016 -16.20 -36.24 -12.61
N ARG A 1017 -15.32 -36.01 -11.63
CA ARG A 1017 -13.94 -36.51 -11.67
C ARG A 1017 -13.91 -38.03 -11.45
N PRO A 1018 -13.22 -38.81 -12.30
CA PRO A 1018 -13.06 -40.25 -12.08
C PRO A 1018 -12.31 -40.55 -10.77
N GLU A 1019 -11.46 -39.63 -10.33
CA GLU A 1019 -10.71 -39.73 -9.09
C GLU A 1019 -11.64 -39.72 -7.86
N LEU A 1020 -12.87 -39.19 -7.93
CA LEU A 1020 -13.76 -39.08 -6.76
C LEU A 1020 -14.05 -40.42 -6.07
N ALA A 1021 -14.03 -41.53 -6.82
CA ALA A 1021 -14.26 -42.86 -6.27
C ALA A 1021 -13.01 -43.49 -5.64
N THR A 1022 -11.81 -43.06 -6.04
CA THR A 1022 -10.53 -43.71 -5.70
C THR A 1022 -9.60 -42.82 -4.87
N ASP A 1023 -9.53 -41.54 -5.21
CA ASP A 1023 -8.79 -40.48 -4.54
C ASP A 1023 -9.61 -39.17 -4.54
N PRO A 1024 -10.52 -39.00 -3.56
CA PRO A 1024 -11.33 -37.80 -3.46
C PRO A 1024 -10.51 -36.51 -3.25
N ALA A 1025 -9.30 -36.59 -2.68
CA ALA A 1025 -8.44 -35.43 -2.49
C ALA A 1025 -7.88 -34.93 -3.83
N GLU A 1026 -7.39 -35.84 -4.69
CA GLU A 1026 -6.99 -35.48 -6.05
C GLU A 1026 -8.18 -35.00 -6.88
N ALA A 1027 -9.38 -35.59 -6.70
CA ALA A 1027 -10.59 -35.11 -7.36
C ALA A 1027 -10.89 -33.64 -7.07
N LEU A 1028 -10.78 -33.22 -5.80
CA LEU A 1028 -10.95 -31.83 -5.40
C LEU A 1028 -9.83 -30.94 -5.97
N ARG A 1029 -8.57 -31.38 -5.91
CA ARG A 1029 -7.43 -30.64 -6.46
C ARG A 1029 -7.57 -30.40 -7.97
N ALA A 1030 -7.93 -31.44 -8.71
CA ALA A 1030 -8.19 -31.38 -10.14
C ALA A 1030 -9.40 -30.47 -10.45
N ALA A 1031 -10.42 -30.45 -9.59
CA ALA A 1031 -11.58 -29.58 -9.75
C ALA A 1031 -11.21 -28.09 -9.61
N PHE A 1032 -10.37 -27.70 -8.65
CA PHE A 1032 -9.87 -26.31 -8.56
C PHE A 1032 -9.11 -25.89 -9.83
N ARG A 1033 -8.20 -26.73 -10.32
CA ARG A 1033 -7.42 -26.45 -11.53
C ARG A 1033 -8.32 -26.30 -12.76
N CYS A 1034 -9.24 -27.24 -12.96
CA CYS A 1034 -10.18 -27.20 -14.08
C CYS A 1034 -11.11 -25.98 -14.00
N THR A 1035 -11.59 -25.63 -12.82
CA THR A 1035 -12.42 -24.44 -12.61
C THR A 1035 -11.66 -23.15 -12.90
N ASP A 1036 -10.37 -23.05 -12.53
CA ASP A 1036 -9.52 -21.90 -12.88
C ASP A 1036 -9.38 -21.77 -14.40
N GLU A 1037 -9.09 -22.87 -15.11
CA GLU A 1037 -8.97 -22.87 -16.57
C GLU A 1037 -10.26 -22.43 -17.26
N MET A 1038 -11.41 -22.95 -16.82
CA MET A 1038 -12.73 -22.56 -17.34
C MET A 1038 -13.00 -21.07 -17.06
N PHE A 1039 -12.71 -20.59 -15.84
CA PHE A 1039 -12.92 -19.19 -15.48
C PHE A 1039 -11.99 -18.23 -16.22
N LEU A 1040 -10.72 -18.60 -16.46
CA LEU A 1040 -9.79 -17.78 -17.23
C LEU A 1040 -10.26 -17.60 -18.69
N GLN A 1041 -10.86 -18.63 -19.29
CA GLN A 1041 -11.48 -18.51 -20.61
C GLN A 1041 -12.68 -17.57 -20.60
N LYS A 1042 -13.57 -17.73 -19.61
CA LYS A 1042 -14.72 -16.84 -19.40
C LYS A 1042 -14.27 -15.40 -19.15
N ALA A 1043 -13.26 -15.18 -18.31
CA ALA A 1043 -12.76 -13.87 -17.93
C ALA A 1043 -12.12 -13.13 -19.11
N ARG A 1044 -11.41 -13.83 -20.01
CA ARG A 1044 -10.92 -13.23 -21.26
C ARG A 1044 -12.05 -12.80 -22.18
N ARG A 1045 -13.05 -13.68 -22.38
CA ARG A 1045 -14.22 -13.42 -23.21
C ARG A 1045 -15.06 -12.25 -22.69
N GLU A 1046 -15.27 -12.19 -21.38
CA GLU A 1046 -16.17 -11.23 -20.71
C GLU A 1046 -15.41 -10.05 -20.05
N ARG A 1047 -14.10 -9.96 -20.26
CA ARG A 1047 -13.19 -8.93 -19.71
C ARG A 1047 -13.27 -8.80 -18.17
N LEU A 1048 -13.40 -9.92 -17.47
CA LEU A 1048 -13.46 -9.98 -16.00
C LEU A 1048 -12.04 -9.97 -15.40
N GLN A 1049 -11.89 -9.36 -14.22
CA GLN A 1049 -10.59 -9.21 -13.55
C GLN A 1049 -10.59 -9.67 -12.09
N SER A 1050 -11.72 -10.18 -11.57
CA SER A 1050 -11.80 -10.67 -10.19
C SER A 1050 -11.01 -11.96 -10.00
N GLY A 1051 -10.57 -12.21 -8.77
CA GLY A 1051 -10.02 -13.49 -8.32
C GLY A 1051 -10.73 -13.98 -7.07
N THR A 1052 -10.45 -15.23 -6.68
CA THR A 1052 -10.96 -15.78 -5.42
C THR A 1052 -10.03 -16.83 -4.84
N THR A 1053 -9.85 -16.79 -3.52
CA THR A 1053 -9.32 -17.91 -2.75
C THR A 1053 -10.45 -18.87 -2.39
N GLY A 1054 -10.13 -20.09 -2.00
CA GLY A 1054 -11.15 -21.07 -1.65
C GLY A 1054 -10.63 -22.20 -0.81
N VAL A 1055 -11.48 -22.69 0.09
CA VAL A 1055 -11.27 -23.90 0.86
C VAL A 1055 -12.53 -24.74 0.82
N CYS A 1056 -12.39 -26.04 0.62
CA CYS A 1056 -13.50 -26.96 0.67
C CYS A 1056 -13.21 -28.21 1.50
N ALA A 1057 -14.26 -28.78 2.07
CA ALA A 1057 -14.26 -30.00 2.86
C ALA A 1057 -15.32 -30.96 2.28
N LEU A 1058 -14.88 -32.16 1.91
CA LEU A 1058 -15.71 -33.27 1.49
C LEU A 1058 -15.60 -34.38 2.53
N ILE A 1059 -16.71 -34.69 3.21
CA ILE A 1059 -16.80 -35.85 4.09
C ILE A 1059 -17.31 -37.01 3.24
N ALA A 1060 -16.53 -38.07 3.10
CA ALA A 1060 -16.87 -39.28 2.35
C ALA A 1060 -16.82 -40.51 3.29
N GLY A 1061 -17.97 -41.04 3.66
CA GLY A 1061 -18.08 -42.06 4.72
C GLY A 1061 -17.52 -41.55 6.05
N ASN A 1062 -16.41 -42.15 6.50
CA ASN A 1062 -15.67 -41.76 7.71
C ASN A 1062 -14.35 -41.06 7.40
N THR A 1063 -14.18 -40.48 6.22
CA THR A 1063 -12.96 -39.75 5.85
C THR A 1063 -13.28 -38.31 5.50
N LEU A 1064 -12.52 -37.38 6.05
CA LEU A 1064 -12.53 -35.96 5.70
C LEU A 1064 -11.46 -35.70 4.64
N HIS A 1065 -11.84 -35.13 3.51
CA HIS A 1065 -10.95 -34.66 2.46
C HIS A 1065 -11.05 -33.13 2.37
N VAL A 1066 -9.92 -32.44 2.40
CA VAL A 1066 -9.86 -30.97 2.29
C VAL A 1066 -9.00 -30.59 1.09
N ALA A 1067 -9.43 -29.59 0.33
CA ALA A 1067 -8.58 -28.91 -0.64
C ALA A 1067 -8.66 -27.39 -0.44
N TRP A 1068 -7.55 -26.69 -0.65
CA TRP A 1068 -7.47 -25.24 -0.47
C TRP A 1068 -6.56 -24.55 -1.50
N LEU A 1069 -6.93 -23.32 -1.82
CA LEU A 1069 -6.28 -22.44 -2.78
C LEU A 1069 -6.30 -21.02 -2.21
N GLY A 1070 -5.15 -20.42 -1.93
CA GLY A 1070 -5.07 -19.12 -1.25
C GLY A 1070 -5.11 -19.25 0.27
N ASP A 1071 -5.68 -18.25 0.94
CA ASP A 1071 -5.62 -18.02 2.39
C ASP A 1071 -6.94 -18.17 3.15
N SER A 1072 -8.04 -18.50 2.47
CA SER A 1072 -9.21 -19.13 3.08
C SER A 1072 -8.82 -20.43 3.79
N GLN A 1073 -9.35 -20.65 5.00
CA GLN A 1073 -8.85 -21.70 5.90
C GLN A 1073 -9.96 -22.64 6.41
N VAL A 1074 -9.56 -23.86 6.75
CA VAL A 1074 -10.36 -24.81 7.52
C VAL A 1074 -9.66 -25.19 8.83
N LEU A 1075 -10.45 -25.33 9.89
CA LEU A 1075 -10.03 -25.75 11.21
C LEU A 1075 -10.90 -26.93 11.68
N LEU A 1076 -10.26 -27.99 12.17
CA LEU A 1076 -10.95 -29.07 12.88
C LEU A 1076 -10.84 -28.83 14.39
N VAL A 1077 -11.95 -28.96 15.11
CA VAL A 1077 -11.94 -28.99 16.58
C VAL A 1077 -12.23 -30.41 17.03
N GLN A 1078 -11.36 -30.93 17.89
CA GLN A 1078 -11.43 -32.29 18.42
C GLN A 1078 -11.23 -32.22 19.94
N GLN A 1079 -12.22 -32.69 20.70
CA GLN A 1079 -12.23 -32.65 22.17
C GLN A 1079 -11.89 -31.25 22.73
N GLY A 1080 -12.50 -30.21 22.14
CA GLY A 1080 -12.29 -28.81 22.52
C GLY A 1080 -10.91 -28.24 22.15
N GLN A 1081 -10.08 -28.95 21.39
CA GLN A 1081 -8.77 -28.48 20.92
C GLN A 1081 -8.77 -28.23 19.40
N ALA A 1082 -8.12 -27.14 19.00
CA ALA A 1082 -7.95 -26.76 17.60
C ALA A 1082 -6.85 -27.60 16.92
N VAL A 1083 -7.21 -28.33 15.87
CA VAL A 1083 -6.32 -29.18 15.07
C VAL A 1083 -6.06 -28.51 13.71
N LYS A 1084 -4.80 -28.18 13.44
CA LYS A 1084 -4.37 -27.57 12.17
C LYS A 1084 -4.40 -28.61 11.05
N LEU A 1085 -5.22 -28.38 10.03
CA LEU A 1085 -5.35 -29.27 8.86
C LEU A 1085 -4.56 -28.80 7.63
N MET A 1086 -4.27 -27.50 7.52
CA MET A 1086 -3.70 -26.92 6.29
C MET A 1086 -2.71 -25.79 6.59
N GLU A 1087 -1.94 -25.41 5.57
CA GLU A 1087 -1.12 -24.19 5.56
C GLU A 1087 -1.59 -23.26 4.44
N PRO A 1088 -2.04 -22.03 4.77
CA PRO A 1088 -2.54 -21.11 3.75
C PRO A 1088 -1.44 -20.68 2.77
N HIS A 1089 -1.82 -20.45 1.51
CA HIS A 1089 -0.95 -19.99 0.43
C HIS A 1089 -0.73 -18.47 0.50
N ARG A 1090 0.16 -18.04 1.39
CA ARG A 1090 0.53 -16.62 1.54
C ARG A 1090 1.81 -16.26 0.78
N PRO A 1091 1.94 -15.06 0.18
CA PRO A 1091 3.13 -14.67 -0.59
C PRO A 1091 4.45 -14.75 0.19
N GLU A 1092 4.43 -14.59 1.52
CA GLU A 1092 5.59 -14.72 2.39
C GLU A 1092 6.05 -16.15 2.68
N ARG A 1093 5.24 -17.16 2.32
CA ARG A 1093 5.65 -18.55 2.46
C ARG A 1093 6.82 -18.81 1.50
N GLN A 1094 7.90 -19.39 2.03
CA GLN A 1094 9.19 -19.41 1.31
C GLN A 1094 9.11 -20.12 -0.04
N ASP A 1095 8.40 -21.25 -0.11
CA ASP A 1095 8.17 -22.00 -1.34
C ASP A 1095 7.33 -21.22 -2.37
N GLU A 1096 6.31 -20.48 -1.92
CA GLU A 1096 5.50 -19.62 -2.80
C GLU A 1096 6.33 -18.46 -3.35
N LYS A 1097 7.11 -17.81 -2.49
CA LYS A 1097 8.03 -16.73 -2.89
C LYS A 1097 9.04 -17.21 -3.91
N ASP A 1098 9.70 -18.34 -3.65
CA ASP A 1098 10.69 -18.92 -4.56
C ASP A 1098 10.08 -19.28 -5.92
N ARG A 1099 8.86 -19.85 -5.92
CA ARG A 1099 8.09 -20.14 -7.14
C ARG A 1099 7.78 -18.87 -7.94
N ILE A 1100 7.31 -17.81 -7.27
CA ILE A 1100 6.96 -16.53 -7.92
C ILE A 1100 8.19 -15.87 -8.52
N GLU A 1101 9.30 -15.81 -7.77
CA GLU A 1101 10.55 -15.19 -8.21
C GLU A 1101 11.21 -15.98 -9.35
N ALA A 1102 11.12 -17.32 -9.34
CA ALA A 1102 11.58 -18.17 -10.44
C ALA A 1102 10.82 -17.92 -11.75
N LEU A 1103 9.54 -17.52 -11.67
CA LEU A 1103 8.72 -17.14 -12.84
C LEU A 1103 8.98 -15.71 -13.33
N GLY A 1104 9.86 -14.94 -12.67
CA GLY A 1104 10.17 -13.55 -13.01
C GLY A 1104 9.29 -12.51 -12.29
N GLY A 1105 8.42 -12.95 -11.39
CA GLY A 1105 7.66 -12.07 -10.50
C GLY A 1105 8.46 -11.65 -9.27
N PHE A 1106 7.85 -10.90 -8.36
CA PHE A 1106 8.47 -10.58 -7.07
C PHE A 1106 7.43 -10.56 -5.95
N VAL A 1107 7.89 -10.78 -4.72
CA VAL A 1107 7.08 -10.62 -3.52
C VAL A 1107 7.59 -9.41 -2.73
N SER A 1108 6.71 -8.46 -2.42
CA SER A 1108 7.05 -7.24 -1.69
C SER A 1108 6.08 -6.99 -0.55
N HIS A 1109 6.61 -6.54 0.59
CA HIS A 1109 5.79 -6.15 1.74
C HIS A 1109 5.31 -4.70 1.61
N MET A 1110 3.99 -4.51 1.48
CA MET A 1110 3.28 -3.22 1.38
C MET A 1110 2.04 -3.29 2.29
N ASP A 1111 2.25 -3.01 3.58
CA ASP A 1111 1.35 -3.28 4.72
C ASP A 1111 1.05 -4.77 4.98
N CYS A 1112 0.90 -5.56 3.92
CA CYS A 1112 0.98 -7.03 3.91
C CYS A 1112 1.86 -7.48 2.73
N TRP A 1113 2.21 -8.76 2.69
CA TRP A 1113 2.99 -9.31 1.58
C TRP A 1113 2.15 -9.42 0.31
N ARG A 1114 2.70 -8.97 -0.83
CA ARG A 1114 2.00 -8.93 -2.11
C ARG A 1114 2.82 -9.48 -3.25
N VAL A 1115 2.17 -10.22 -4.15
CA VAL A 1115 2.70 -10.67 -5.44
C VAL A 1115 2.67 -9.50 -6.41
N ASN A 1116 3.83 -9.20 -7.01
CA ASN A 1116 4.08 -8.08 -7.93
C ASN A 1116 3.55 -6.75 -7.39
N GLY A 1117 3.64 -6.53 -6.07
CA GLY A 1117 3.14 -5.35 -5.38
C GLY A 1117 1.60 -5.17 -5.41
N THR A 1118 0.84 -6.14 -5.93
CA THR A 1118 -0.60 -5.96 -6.19
C THR A 1118 -1.48 -6.85 -5.31
N LEU A 1119 -1.37 -8.18 -5.43
CA LEU A 1119 -2.29 -9.13 -4.76
C LEU A 1119 -1.69 -9.70 -3.48
N ALA A 1120 -2.48 -9.78 -2.41
CA ALA A 1120 -2.04 -10.30 -1.10
C ALA A 1120 -2.08 -11.84 -1.01
N VAL A 1121 -2.40 -12.52 -2.11
CA VAL A 1121 -2.54 -13.98 -2.20
C VAL A 1121 -1.61 -14.54 -3.26
N SER A 1122 -1.05 -15.73 -3.02
CA SER A 1122 -0.10 -16.38 -3.94
C SER A 1122 -0.74 -17.38 -4.89
N ARG A 1123 -1.96 -17.83 -4.58
CA ARG A 1123 -2.76 -18.75 -5.39
C ARG A 1123 -4.24 -18.38 -5.34
N ALA A 1124 -4.92 -18.40 -6.49
CA ALA A 1124 -6.33 -18.04 -6.64
C ALA A 1124 -6.91 -18.55 -7.98
N ILE A 1125 -8.24 -18.75 -8.01
CA ILE A 1125 -9.00 -18.86 -9.27
C ILE A 1125 -9.16 -17.44 -9.84
N GLY A 1126 -8.90 -17.24 -11.13
CA GLY A 1126 -9.02 -15.95 -11.79
C GLY A 1126 -7.71 -15.15 -11.86
N ASP A 1127 -7.77 -13.84 -11.61
CA ASP A 1127 -6.60 -12.96 -11.66
C ASP A 1127 -5.79 -13.04 -12.97
N VAL A 1128 -6.47 -12.93 -14.12
CA VAL A 1128 -5.89 -13.12 -15.46
C VAL A 1128 -4.57 -12.36 -15.66
N PHE A 1129 -4.46 -11.15 -15.11
CA PHE A 1129 -3.30 -10.27 -15.24
C PHE A 1129 -2.11 -10.63 -14.35
N GLN A 1130 -2.28 -11.56 -13.40
CA GLN A 1130 -1.24 -12.04 -12.49
C GLN A 1130 -0.85 -13.50 -12.77
N LYS A 1131 -1.46 -14.18 -13.74
CA LYS A 1131 -1.00 -15.48 -14.22
C LYS A 1131 0.31 -15.30 -15.00
N PRO A 1132 1.34 -16.15 -14.82
CA PRO A 1132 1.35 -17.38 -14.03
C PRO A 1132 1.81 -17.23 -12.56
N TYR A 1133 2.09 -16.01 -12.08
CA TYR A 1133 2.61 -15.77 -10.74
C TYR A 1133 1.63 -16.21 -9.64
N VAL A 1134 0.35 -15.86 -9.79
CA VAL A 1134 -0.74 -16.35 -8.92
C VAL A 1134 -1.28 -17.67 -9.45
N SER A 1135 -0.93 -18.79 -8.81
CA SER A 1135 -1.24 -20.13 -9.33
C SER A 1135 -2.71 -20.53 -9.11
N GLY A 1136 -3.27 -21.33 -10.02
CA GLY A 1136 -4.57 -21.99 -9.85
C GLY A 1136 -4.49 -23.38 -9.21
N GLU A 1137 -3.30 -23.79 -8.78
CA GLU A 1137 -3.06 -25.13 -8.23
C GLU A 1137 -3.34 -25.19 -6.73
N ALA A 1138 -4.38 -25.93 -6.35
CA ALA A 1138 -4.73 -26.18 -4.96
C ALA A 1138 -3.83 -27.25 -4.31
N ASP A 1139 -3.75 -27.21 -2.99
CA ASP A 1139 -3.22 -28.32 -2.18
C ASP A 1139 -4.40 -29.12 -1.62
N ALA A 1140 -4.19 -30.41 -1.30
CA ALA A 1140 -5.23 -31.27 -0.75
C ALA A 1140 -4.66 -32.32 0.23
N ALA A 1141 -5.47 -32.71 1.21
CA ALA A 1141 -5.12 -33.72 2.22
C ALA A 1141 -6.37 -34.44 2.78
N SER A 1142 -6.16 -35.60 3.42
CA SER A 1142 -7.24 -36.47 3.92
C SER A 1142 -6.99 -36.98 5.34
N TRP A 1143 -8.05 -37.11 6.14
CA TRP A 1143 -8.00 -37.58 7.53
C TRP A 1143 -9.15 -38.56 7.82
N GLY A 1144 -8.86 -39.65 8.53
CA GLY A 1144 -9.90 -40.54 9.03
C GLY A 1144 -10.60 -39.93 10.24
N LEU A 1145 -11.93 -39.93 10.23
CA LEU A 1145 -12.78 -39.49 11.34
C LEU A 1145 -12.99 -40.67 12.31
N THR A 1146 -12.64 -40.45 13.56
CA THR A 1146 -12.66 -41.46 14.63
C THR A 1146 -13.93 -41.39 15.49
N GLY A 1147 -14.72 -40.33 15.34
CA GLY A 1147 -15.87 -40.01 16.17
C GLY A 1147 -15.55 -39.13 17.39
N SER A 1148 -14.27 -38.77 17.58
CA SER A 1148 -13.83 -37.85 18.64
C SER A 1148 -13.82 -36.38 18.20
N GLU A 1149 -14.09 -36.13 16.91
CA GLU A 1149 -14.11 -34.81 16.30
C GLU A 1149 -15.41 -34.07 16.63
N ASP A 1150 -15.32 -32.82 17.05
CA ASP A 1150 -16.48 -32.04 17.51
C ASP A 1150 -17.16 -31.31 16.33
N TYR A 1151 -16.40 -30.50 15.59
CA TYR A 1151 -16.89 -29.74 14.44
C TYR A 1151 -15.75 -29.26 13.51
N LEU A 1152 -16.12 -28.96 12.27
CA LEU A 1152 -15.27 -28.28 11.28
C LEU A 1152 -15.69 -26.81 11.17
N LEU A 1153 -14.72 -25.91 11.03
CA LEU A 1153 -14.94 -24.49 10.75
C LEU A 1153 -14.19 -24.11 9.47
N LEU A 1154 -14.91 -23.58 8.47
CA LEU A 1154 -14.33 -22.99 7.26
C LEU A 1154 -14.59 -21.48 7.30
N ALA A 1155 -13.58 -20.66 7.04
CA ALA A 1155 -13.75 -19.21 6.98
C ALA A 1155 -12.71 -18.49 6.10
N CYS A 1156 -13.06 -17.28 5.67
CA CYS A 1156 -12.16 -16.37 4.93
C CYS A 1156 -11.16 -15.65 5.86
N ASP A 1157 -10.27 -14.85 5.25
CA ASP A 1157 -9.26 -14.06 5.97
C ASP A 1157 -9.89 -13.04 6.93
N GLY A 1158 -11.03 -12.46 6.59
CA GLY A 1158 -11.77 -11.50 7.41
C GLY A 1158 -12.21 -12.05 8.77
N PHE A 1159 -12.20 -13.37 8.96
CA PHE A 1159 -12.31 -14.03 10.27
C PHE A 1159 -10.93 -14.38 10.85
N PHE A 1160 -10.10 -15.14 10.12
CA PHE A 1160 -8.88 -15.73 10.66
C PHE A 1160 -7.74 -14.75 10.91
N ASP A 1161 -7.76 -13.56 10.30
CA ASP A 1161 -6.77 -12.51 10.58
C ASP A 1161 -6.99 -11.82 11.93
N VAL A 1162 -8.19 -11.92 12.51
CA VAL A 1162 -8.54 -11.29 13.80
C VAL A 1162 -8.92 -12.28 14.90
N VAL A 1163 -9.24 -13.53 14.56
CA VAL A 1163 -9.55 -14.60 15.53
C VAL A 1163 -8.52 -15.73 15.43
N PRO A 1164 -7.64 -15.88 16.44
CA PRO A 1164 -6.68 -16.99 16.49
C PRO A 1164 -7.35 -18.36 16.60
N HIS A 1165 -6.77 -19.39 15.96
CA HIS A 1165 -7.32 -20.75 15.94
C HIS A 1165 -7.62 -21.32 17.34
N GLN A 1166 -6.75 -21.05 18.31
CA GLN A 1166 -6.87 -21.56 19.68
C GLN A 1166 -8.09 -21.01 20.43
N GLU A 1167 -8.58 -19.82 20.04
CA GLU A 1167 -9.70 -19.16 20.72
C GLU A 1167 -11.06 -19.62 20.19
N VAL A 1168 -11.09 -20.22 18.99
CA VAL A 1168 -12.33 -20.67 18.33
C VAL A 1168 -13.15 -21.60 19.23
N ALA A 1169 -12.50 -22.60 19.84
CA ALA A 1169 -13.18 -23.55 20.72
C ALA A 1169 -13.83 -22.88 21.93
N GLY A 1170 -13.16 -21.88 22.51
CA GLY A 1170 -13.69 -21.10 23.62
C GLY A 1170 -14.92 -20.27 23.23
N LEU A 1171 -14.89 -19.63 22.06
CA LEU A 1171 -15.99 -18.81 21.55
C LEU A 1171 -17.25 -19.66 21.29
N VAL A 1172 -17.08 -20.80 20.60
CA VAL A 1172 -18.20 -21.73 20.32
C VAL A 1172 -18.79 -22.27 21.62
N ARG A 1173 -17.96 -22.75 22.54
CA ARG A 1173 -18.43 -23.27 23.83
C ARG A 1173 -19.15 -22.21 24.66
N SER A 1174 -18.64 -20.98 24.68
CA SER A 1174 -19.25 -19.86 25.41
C SER A 1174 -20.63 -19.51 24.86
N HIS A 1175 -20.79 -19.51 23.53
CA HIS A 1175 -22.09 -19.30 22.90
C HIS A 1175 -23.07 -20.42 23.24
N LEU A 1176 -22.65 -21.68 23.10
CA LEU A 1176 -23.48 -22.85 23.39
C LEU A 1176 -23.93 -22.89 24.86
N ALA A 1177 -23.09 -22.47 25.80
CA ALA A 1177 -23.42 -22.40 27.23
C ALA A 1177 -24.32 -21.20 27.62
N GLY A 1178 -24.53 -20.24 26.72
CA GLY A 1178 -25.27 -19.01 27.00
C GLY A 1178 -26.81 -19.22 27.02
N PRO A 1179 -27.59 -18.27 27.59
CA PRO A 1179 -29.05 -18.35 27.69
C PRO A 1179 -29.79 -18.41 26.33
N ARG A 1180 -29.11 -18.05 25.24
CA ARG A 1180 -29.58 -18.08 23.84
C ARG A 1180 -28.76 -19.03 22.96
N GLY A 1181 -27.97 -19.92 23.56
CA GLY A 1181 -27.04 -20.81 22.87
C GLY A 1181 -27.77 -21.77 21.93
N SER A 1182 -27.37 -21.78 20.66
CA SER A 1182 -27.88 -22.70 19.65
C SER A 1182 -26.79 -23.02 18.65
N GLY A 1183 -26.60 -24.32 18.36
CA GLY A 1183 -25.65 -24.76 17.34
C GLY A 1183 -25.89 -24.11 15.97
N LEU A 1184 -27.15 -23.77 15.64
CA LEU A 1184 -27.52 -23.13 14.38
C LEU A 1184 -27.04 -21.68 14.23
N ARG A 1185 -26.72 -20.99 15.34
CA ARG A 1185 -26.35 -19.56 15.35
C ARG A 1185 -24.88 -19.30 15.68
N VAL A 1186 -24.08 -20.35 15.78
CA VAL A 1186 -22.65 -20.24 16.14
C VAL A 1186 -21.87 -19.40 15.13
N ALA A 1187 -22.13 -19.53 13.82
CA ALA A 1187 -21.45 -18.72 12.81
C ALA A 1187 -21.78 -17.22 12.95
N GLU A 1188 -23.00 -16.85 13.35
CA GLU A 1188 -23.39 -15.46 13.59
C GLU A 1188 -22.56 -14.84 14.73
N GLU A 1189 -22.38 -15.61 15.82
CA GLU A 1189 -21.57 -15.19 16.96
C GLU A 1189 -20.09 -15.02 16.59
N LEU A 1190 -19.54 -15.98 15.84
CA LEU A 1190 -18.15 -15.93 15.40
C LEU A 1190 -17.89 -14.74 14.47
N VAL A 1191 -18.82 -14.43 13.56
CA VAL A 1191 -18.77 -13.23 12.73
C VAL A 1191 -18.86 -11.95 13.58
N ALA A 1192 -19.73 -11.92 14.59
CA ALA A 1192 -19.82 -10.78 15.51
C ALA A 1192 -18.51 -10.57 16.28
N ALA A 1193 -17.90 -11.65 16.79
CA ALA A 1193 -16.61 -11.60 17.48
C ALA A 1193 -15.48 -11.07 16.58
N ALA A 1194 -15.41 -11.50 15.32
CA ALA A 1194 -14.43 -10.98 14.37
C ALA A 1194 -14.64 -9.48 14.08
N ARG A 1195 -15.90 -9.03 13.98
CA ARG A 1195 -16.23 -7.61 13.80
C ARG A 1195 -15.83 -6.77 15.02
N GLU A 1196 -16.09 -7.26 16.23
CA GLU A 1196 -15.72 -6.59 17.48
C GLU A 1196 -14.20 -6.47 17.65
N ARG A 1197 -13.45 -7.43 17.11
CA ARG A 1197 -11.98 -7.42 17.08
C ARG A 1197 -11.39 -6.56 15.95
N GLY A 1198 -12.24 -5.83 15.22
CA GLY A 1198 -11.79 -4.83 14.25
C GLY A 1198 -11.61 -5.34 12.83
N SER A 1199 -12.19 -6.48 12.46
CA SER A 1199 -12.21 -6.89 11.05
C SER A 1199 -12.87 -5.83 10.17
N HIS A 1200 -12.24 -5.54 9.03
CA HIS A 1200 -12.72 -4.59 8.02
C HIS A 1200 -13.04 -5.25 6.68
N ASP A 1201 -12.78 -6.55 6.52
CA ASP A 1201 -13.06 -7.30 5.29
C ASP A 1201 -14.47 -7.91 5.28
N ASN A 1202 -14.87 -8.54 4.16
CA ASN A 1202 -15.97 -9.50 4.14
C ASN A 1202 -15.67 -10.62 5.15
N ILE A 1203 -16.72 -11.10 5.82
CA ILE A 1203 -16.56 -12.14 6.83
C ILE A 1203 -17.56 -13.24 6.51
N THR A 1204 -17.05 -14.43 6.21
CA THR A 1204 -17.82 -15.63 5.89
C THR A 1204 -17.32 -16.78 6.78
N VAL A 1205 -18.23 -17.37 7.55
CA VAL A 1205 -17.93 -18.49 8.46
C VAL A 1205 -18.97 -19.60 8.25
N VAL A 1206 -18.49 -20.85 8.12
CA VAL A 1206 -19.30 -22.07 8.06
C VAL A 1206 -18.81 -23.03 9.14
N VAL A 1207 -19.71 -23.49 10.01
CA VAL A 1207 -19.47 -24.46 11.08
C VAL A 1207 -20.30 -25.71 10.81
N VAL A 1208 -19.64 -26.86 10.72
CA VAL A 1208 -20.27 -28.18 10.48
C VAL A 1208 -20.03 -29.05 11.72
N PHE A 1209 -21.09 -29.33 12.46
CA PHE A 1209 -21.01 -30.18 13.66
C PHE A 1209 -20.91 -31.65 13.28
N LEU A 1210 -19.89 -32.32 13.81
CA LEU A 1210 -19.63 -33.75 13.64
C LEU A 1210 -20.22 -34.57 14.81
N ARG A 1211 -20.44 -33.91 15.96
CA ARG A 1211 -21.14 -34.37 17.16
C ARG A 1211 -22.29 -33.44 17.54
N ASP A 1212 -23.22 -33.89 18.37
CA ASP A 1212 -24.30 -33.01 18.84
C ASP A 1212 -23.68 -31.83 19.63
N PRO A 1213 -24.05 -30.57 19.35
CA PRO A 1213 -23.53 -29.43 20.09
C PRO A 1213 -23.78 -29.48 21.60
N GLN A 1214 -24.82 -30.18 22.05
CA GLN A 1214 -25.11 -30.35 23.48
C GLN A 1214 -24.05 -31.23 24.16
N ASP A 1215 -23.55 -32.25 23.47
CA ASP A 1215 -22.51 -33.16 23.98
C ASP A 1215 -21.17 -32.43 24.22
N LEU A 1216 -20.98 -31.26 23.61
CA LEU A 1216 -19.78 -30.42 23.78
C LEU A 1216 -19.76 -29.68 25.13
N LEU A 1217 -20.88 -29.66 25.86
CA LEU A 1217 -21.02 -29.00 27.15
C LEU A 1217 -20.88 -29.95 28.35
N GLU A 1218 -20.90 -31.27 28.12
CA GLU A 1218 -20.78 -32.26 29.19
C GLU A 1218 -19.35 -32.32 29.77
N PRO A 1219 -19.16 -32.45 31.09
CA PRO A 1219 -17.84 -32.69 31.68
C PRO A 1219 -17.34 -34.08 31.29
N GLU A 1220 -16.05 -34.21 30.91
CA GLU A 1220 -15.46 -35.51 30.60
C GLU A 1220 -15.62 -36.50 31.77
N PRO A 1221 -15.95 -37.78 31.51
CA PRO A 1221 -15.91 -38.82 32.54
C PRO A 1221 -14.47 -39.00 33.03
N ASP A 1222 -14.28 -38.89 34.35
CA ASP A 1222 -13.01 -39.10 35.06
C ASP A 1222 -12.25 -40.32 34.53
N THR A 1223 -11.13 -40.08 33.85
CA THR A 1223 -10.14 -41.13 33.58
C THR A 1223 -9.29 -41.35 34.84
N PRO A 1224 -9.08 -42.60 35.28
CA PRO A 1224 -8.40 -42.88 36.55
C PRO A 1224 -6.93 -42.49 36.45
N ARG A 1225 -6.48 -41.65 37.38
CA ARG A 1225 -5.07 -41.27 37.54
C ARG A 1225 -4.22 -42.52 37.77
N SER A 1226 -3.35 -42.87 36.83
CA SER A 1226 -2.28 -43.85 37.06
C SER A 1226 -1.19 -43.25 37.94
N SER A 1227 -0.87 -44.00 39.00
CA SER A 1227 0.23 -43.84 39.95
C SER A 1227 1.61 -43.88 39.31
#